data_AF-A0A5S4H9R0-F1
#
_entry.id   AF-A0A5S4H9R0-F1
#
_cell.length_a   1.000
_cell.length_b   1.000
_cell.length_c   1.000
_cell.angle_alpha   90.00
_cell.angle_beta   90.00
_cell.angle_gamma   90.00
#
_symmetry.space_group_name_H-M   'P 1'
#
loop_
_entity.id
_entity.type
_entity.pdbx_description
1 polymer ?
#
loop_
_entity_poly.entity_id
_entity_poly.type
_entity_poly.pdbx_seq_one_letter_code
_entity_poly.pdbx_strand_id
1 'polypeptide(L)'
;MGEHPFASELATADPDQFLRLERDTGRSSRFAEIDQLVANVLVTALAGHRPISVVAGPKGSKNSDTLALNSLTRQEQALVRETYNLSTQQQRGAWYLTEQLSLKAGVLNLPANLRHHPWHAITLATDEVARVHLGAAPDALAAWSLLIPLFDDLMAPITVRATGSTKPGSEQEETWAQITAKYAAMGLALTSQSRVFAYGAGWSHLDRGGQVRARLVLLDELTRADPLQVAARFRAARIQALISATVKKSRSGTPLARTVLTKALQPVLSAYFGGDWLSYLDYVEMPPGPGEEIVTALPETKLFVGGSAKAEAVAAQQGIDVSDVEAMLAAFLGQGSSVSPVEQRVDVLRRWWSQFDVVHAHQAPGMHPLWGLIEDGPYAIKAGFGPIRQLYRWLLSPDLVEEVDRLWDGVILPRWPETIVSEPYPHRLMAETLGIAATFWHGVALTAWFVCEGPTSRTTLPGLRSYYRRHLNELEQAGTPIHLSLFDELEHAERYLGEPQPVYSHQQNANAGRTGISTGVVIGERRAGFEILKDIITRHRQGWSHRYLAEYLEHRWKSELTEVSYELNRFVAAYGRLPTYKQFARFAGTAANHWFNGDLASLYAAIGERAPATSRRIDLLPGAAHDFVDAVYAALGGLPFDEVMKNPGSPLANSCRQKAHLAAASVTYLQIAEALGRAPEIKEFGGDRHEWDWAGGHEHGWPVYQQAIEQVLMQNGAGGNLPGRPHR
;
A
#
# COMPACT_ATOMS: atom_id res chain seq x y z
N MET A 1 18.08 -45.01 8.72
CA MET A 1 18.93 -44.61 7.58
C MET A 1 18.05 -44.70 6.37
N GLY A 2 17.74 -43.55 5.75
CA GLY A 2 16.48 -43.32 5.03
C GLY A 2 16.45 -43.83 3.59
N GLU A 3 15.23 -44.01 3.08
CA GLU A 3 14.83 -44.51 1.75
C GLU A 3 15.36 -43.67 0.55
N HIS A 4 16.17 -42.64 0.78
CA HIS A 4 16.67 -41.71 -0.26
C HIS A 4 18.17 -41.39 -0.04
N PRO A 5 19.10 -42.19 -0.60
CA PRO A 5 20.53 -42.07 -0.34
C PRO A 5 21.13 -40.78 -0.90
N PHE A 6 20.75 -40.38 -2.12
CA PHE A 6 21.27 -39.17 -2.78
C PHE A 6 20.90 -37.89 -2.01
N ALA A 7 19.63 -37.72 -1.65
CA ALA A 7 19.17 -36.58 -0.84
C ALA A 7 19.88 -36.51 0.53
N SER A 8 20.10 -37.67 1.17
CA SER A 8 20.77 -37.75 2.47
C SER A 8 22.25 -37.34 2.36
N GLU A 9 22.93 -37.74 1.28
CA GLU A 9 24.31 -37.37 1.03
C GLU A 9 24.46 -35.86 0.80
N LEU A 10 23.62 -35.28 -0.07
CA LEU A 10 23.59 -33.84 -0.33
C LEU A 10 23.26 -33.02 0.94
N ALA A 11 22.40 -33.53 1.82
CA ALA A 11 22.00 -32.84 3.05
C ALA A 11 23.16 -32.62 4.04
N THR A 12 24.25 -33.39 3.92
CA THR A 12 25.41 -33.34 4.83
C THR A 12 26.72 -32.95 4.15
N ALA A 13 26.75 -32.88 2.82
CA ALA A 13 27.93 -32.55 2.04
C ALA A 13 28.45 -31.13 2.32
N ASP A 14 29.76 -30.90 2.37
CA ASP A 14 30.24 -29.52 2.26
C ASP A 14 29.96 -28.95 0.84
N PRO A 15 30.05 -27.63 0.61
CA PRO A 15 29.75 -27.06 -0.71
C PRO A 15 30.58 -27.62 -1.87
N ASP A 16 31.84 -28.04 -1.65
CA ASP A 16 32.66 -28.65 -2.70
C ASP A 16 32.17 -30.06 -3.03
N GLN A 17 31.89 -30.86 -2.00
CA GLN A 17 31.33 -32.19 -2.16
C GLN A 17 29.96 -32.11 -2.83
N PHE A 18 29.11 -31.15 -2.44
CA PHE A 18 27.80 -30.92 -3.05
C PHE A 18 27.92 -30.67 -4.55
N LEU A 19 28.78 -29.71 -4.94
CA LEU A 19 28.99 -29.37 -6.35
C LEU A 19 29.63 -30.50 -7.16
N ARG A 20 30.49 -31.33 -6.54
CA ARG A 20 31.02 -32.54 -7.17
C ARG A 20 29.91 -33.57 -7.42
N LEU A 21 29.10 -33.90 -6.41
CA LEU A 21 27.98 -34.84 -6.54
C LEU A 21 26.98 -34.39 -7.61
N GLU A 22 26.67 -33.10 -7.67
CA GLU A 22 25.79 -32.53 -8.70
C GLU A 22 26.39 -32.66 -10.11
N ARG A 23 27.71 -32.49 -10.26
CA ARG A 23 28.41 -32.67 -11.54
C ARG A 23 28.48 -34.13 -11.96
N ASP A 24 28.82 -35.02 -11.04
CA ASP A 24 28.97 -36.45 -11.29
C ASP A 24 27.64 -37.10 -11.69
N THR A 25 26.52 -36.50 -11.25
CA THR A 25 25.17 -36.91 -11.64
C THR A 25 24.60 -36.12 -12.83
N GLY A 26 25.38 -35.24 -13.46
CA GLY A 26 24.97 -34.49 -14.65
C GLY A 26 23.93 -33.39 -14.41
N ARG A 27 23.69 -33.02 -13.14
CA ARG A 27 22.65 -32.05 -12.73
C ARG A 27 23.14 -30.60 -12.73
N SER A 28 24.45 -30.37 -12.86
CA SER A 28 25.05 -29.03 -12.76
C SER A 28 24.65 -28.08 -13.89
N SER A 29 24.35 -28.62 -15.08
CA SER A 29 23.91 -27.83 -16.24
C SER A 29 22.62 -27.06 -15.98
N ARG A 30 21.76 -27.56 -15.09
CA ARG A 30 20.48 -26.94 -14.72
C ARG A 30 20.64 -25.51 -14.19
N PHE A 31 21.73 -25.24 -13.50
CA PHE A 31 21.93 -23.98 -12.78
C PHE A 31 23.00 -23.08 -13.39
N ALA A 32 23.68 -23.55 -14.46
CA ALA A 32 24.82 -22.84 -15.04
C ALA A 32 24.48 -21.41 -15.47
N GLU A 33 23.32 -21.19 -16.11
CA GLU A 33 22.90 -19.86 -16.54
C GLU A 33 22.53 -18.95 -15.36
N ILE A 34 21.94 -19.50 -14.29
CA ILE A 34 21.62 -18.75 -13.07
C ILE A 34 22.91 -18.38 -12.32
N ASP A 35 23.84 -19.32 -12.17
CA ASP A 35 25.14 -19.09 -11.53
C ASP A 35 25.94 -18.02 -12.29
N GLN A 36 25.88 -18.04 -13.64
CA GLN A 36 26.50 -17.01 -14.48
C GLN A 36 25.83 -15.63 -14.35
N LEU A 37 24.50 -15.57 -14.33
CA LEU A 37 23.74 -14.32 -14.10
C LEU A 37 24.17 -13.68 -12.76
N VAL A 38 24.21 -14.46 -11.69
CA VAL A 38 24.62 -13.98 -10.36
C VAL A 38 26.07 -13.48 -10.39
N ALA A 39 26.97 -14.24 -11.03
CA ALA A 39 28.37 -13.86 -11.15
C ALA A 39 28.54 -12.49 -11.84
N ASN A 40 27.80 -12.26 -12.93
CA ASN A 40 27.85 -11.00 -13.68
C ASN A 40 27.31 -9.81 -12.85
N VAL A 41 26.23 -10.04 -12.09
CA VAL A 41 25.68 -9.04 -11.16
C VAL A 41 26.68 -8.72 -10.04
N LEU A 42 27.35 -9.74 -9.48
CA LEU A 42 28.39 -9.57 -8.46
C LEU A 42 29.56 -8.73 -8.98
N VAL A 43 30.08 -9.05 -10.16
CA VAL A 43 31.17 -8.29 -10.80
C VAL A 43 30.76 -6.83 -10.97
N THR A 44 29.57 -6.57 -11.49
CA THR A 44 29.04 -5.22 -11.68
C THR A 44 28.96 -4.45 -10.36
N ALA A 45 28.38 -5.05 -9.32
CA ALA A 45 28.22 -4.42 -8.03
C ALA A 45 29.56 -4.13 -7.35
N LEU A 46 30.45 -5.12 -7.29
CA LEU A 46 31.74 -5.01 -6.62
C LEU A 46 32.72 -4.06 -7.34
N ALA A 47 32.57 -3.86 -8.65
CA ALA A 47 33.27 -2.84 -9.42
C ALA A 47 32.80 -1.40 -9.10
N GLY A 48 31.74 -1.24 -8.31
CA GLY A 48 31.19 0.06 -7.92
C GLY A 48 30.07 0.55 -8.82
N HIS A 49 29.53 -0.28 -9.70
CA HIS A 49 28.35 0.06 -10.48
C HIS A 49 27.08 -0.38 -9.76
N ARG A 50 25.97 0.33 -9.95
CA ARG A 50 24.69 -0.04 -9.35
C ARG A 50 24.05 -1.18 -10.15
N PRO A 51 23.92 -2.41 -9.60
CA PRO A 51 23.30 -3.52 -10.30
C PRO A 51 21.80 -3.35 -10.49
N ILE A 52 21.15 -2.47 -9.73
CA ILE A 52 19.72 -2.20 -9.85
C ILE A 52 19.42 -0.71 -9.93
N SER A 53 18.28 -0.39 -10.55
CA SER A 53 17.65 0.92 -10.49
C SER A 53 16.25 0.76 -9.89
N VAL A 54 15.96 1.54 -8.83
CA VAL A 54 14.61 1.69 -8.30
C VAL A 54 14.04 3.00 -8.79
N VAL A 55 13.00 2.93 -9.61
CA VAL A 55 12.24 4.11 -10.01
C VAL A 55 11.00 4.17 -9.14
N ALA A 56 10.94 5.18 -8.29
CA ALA A 56 9.78 5.44 -7.47
C ALA A 56 8.57 5.68 -8.37
N GLY A 57 7.45 5.06 -8.05
CA GLY A 57 6.22 5.35 -8.76
C GLY A 57 5.71 6.78 -8.50
N PRO A 58 4.66 7.22 -9.21
CA PRO A 58 4.06 8.53 -9.00
C PRO A 58 3.73 8.80 -7.52
N LYS A 59 3.93 10.04 -7.05
CA LYS A 59 3.56 10.42 -5.66
C LYS A 59 2.11 10.02 -5.37
N GLY A 60 1.90 9.21 -4.34
CA GLY A 60 0.57 8.77 -3.88
C GLY A 60 0.14 7.37 -4.34
N SER A 61 0.80 6.72 -5.30
CA SER A 61 0.58 5.29 -5.55
C SER A 61 1.38 4.45 -4.56
N LYS A 62 0.70 3.67 -3.73
CA LYS A 62 1.35 2.63 -2.93
C LYS A 62 1.77 1.50 -3.88
N ASN A 63 2.97 0.94 -3.67
CA ASN A 63 3.44 -0.29 -4.30
C ASN A 63 3.60 -0.24 -5.84
N SER A 64 3.93 0.94 -6.38
CA SER A 64 4.09 1.19 -7.81
C SER A 64 5.55 1.42 -8.23
N ASP A 65 6.51 1.10 -7.37
CA ASP A 65 7.91 1.24 -7.72
C ASP A 65 8.26 0.18 -8.78
N THR A 66 9.15 0.53 -9.69
CA THR A 66 9.72 -0.44 -10.62
C THR A 66 11.17 -0.68 -10.25
N LEU A 67 11.52 -1.95 -10.09
CA LEU A 67 12.91 -2.39 -9.92
C LEU A 67 13.37 -2.98 -11.25
N ALA A 68 14.48 -2.47 -11.77
CA ALA A 68 15.12 -2.99 -12.97
C ALA A 68 16.54 -3.46 -12.65
N LEU A 69 16.92 -4.63 -13.16
CA LEU A 69 18.30 -5.12 -13.15
C LEU A 69 19.09 -4.45 -14.29
N ASN A 70 20.15 -3.74 -13.92
CA ASN A 70 21.00 -3.03 -14.87
C ASN A 70 22.04 -3.97 -15.48
N SER A 71 22.53 -3.61 -16.66
CA SER A 71 23.69 -4.25 -17.30
C SER A 71 23.54 -5.74 -17.62
N LEU A 72 22.30 -6.25 -17.66
CA LEU A 72 22.03 -7.61 -18.13
C LEU A 72 22.16 -7.70 -19.66
N THR A 73 22.80 -8.76 -20.14
CA THR A 73 22.79 -9.15 -21.55
C THR A 73 21.37 -9.54 -21.99
N ARG A 74 21.13 -9.59 -23.31
CA ARG A 74 19.81 -9.99 -23.84
C ARG A 74 19.41 -11.41 -23.41
N GLN A 75 20.37 -12.33 -23.34
CA GLN A 75 20.12 -13.71 -22.88
C GLN A 75 19.74 -13.74 -21.40
N GLU A 76 20.45 -12.99 -20.56
CA GLU A 76 20.11 -12.87 -19.13
C GLU A 76 18.75 -12.22 -18.90
N GLN A 77 18.40 -11.19 -19.68
CA GLN A 77 17.06 -10.59 -19.60
C GLN A 77 15.97 -11.58 -19.98
N ALA A 78 16.20 -12.41 -21.00
CA ALA A 78 15.26 -13.47 -21.38
C ALA A 78 15.13 -14.52 -20.27
N LEU A 79 16.26 -14.99 -19.72
CA LEU A 79 16.30 -15.92 -18.59
C LEU A 79 15.53 -15.38 -17.38
N VAL A 80 15.74 -14.10 -17.03
CA VAL A 80 15.06 -13.47 -15.89
C VAL A 80 13.55 -13.42 -16.12
N ARG A 81 13.11 -13.00 -17.32
CA ARG A 81 11.69 -12.91 -17.67
C ARG A 81 11.00 -14.27 -17.68
N GLU A 82 11.68 -15.31 -18.15
CA GLU A 82 11.14 -16.67 -18.22
C GLU A 82 11.07 -17.33 -16.84
N THR A 83 12.17 -17.27 -16.09
CA THR A 83 12.33 -18.00 -14.81
C THR A 83 11.57 -17.32 -13.67
N TYR A 84 11.54 -15.99 -13.65
CA TYR A 84 11.01 -15.19 -12.54
C TYR A 84 9.69 -14.50 -12.88
N ASN A 85 8.91 -15.09 -13.78
CA ASN A 85 7.54 -14.66 -14.02
C ASN A 85 6.59 -15.16 -12.91
N LEU A 86 5.90 -14.23 -12.23
CA LEU A 86 4.98 -14.57 -11.13
C LEU A 86 3.92 -15.59 -11.56
N SER A 87 3.23 -15.35 -12.67
CA SER A 87 2.13 -16.20 -13.14
C SER A 87 2.60 -17.60 -13.47
N THR A 88 3.78 -17.73 -14.09
CA THR A 88 4.39 -19.04 -14.39
C THR A 88 4.73 -19.80 -13.12
N GLN A 89 5.29 -19.14 -12.09
CA GLN A 89 5.60 -19.81 -10.82
C GLN A 89 4.33 -20.20 -10.06
N GLN A 90 3.30 -19.35 -10.07
CA GLN A 90 2.00 -19.66 -9.44
C GLN A 90 1.30 -20.84 -10.13
N GLN A 91 1.34 -20.92 -11.47
CA GLN A 91 0.83 -22.08 -12.23
C GLN A 91 1.55 -23.39 -11.89
N ARG A 92 2.79 -23.31 -11.36
CA ARG A 92 3.56 -24.46 -10.85
C ARG A 92 3.32 -24.75 -9.36
N GLY A 93 2.41 -24.01 -8.72
CA GLY A 93 2.02 -24.20 -7.31
C GLY A 93 2.65 -23.24 -6.32
N ALA A 94 3.41 -22.22 -6.76
CA ALA A 94 4.07 -21.24 -5.89
C ALA A 94 3.11 -20.16 -5.34
N TRP A 95 1.94 -20.55 -4.83
CA TRP A 95 0.90 -19.64 -4.33
C TRP A 95 1.32 -18.85 -3.09
N TYR A 96 2.44 -19.21 -2.44
CA TYR A 96 3.03 -18.40 -1.38
C TYR A 96 3.56 -17.04 -1.90
N LEU A 97 3.77 -16.90 -3.21
CA LEU A 97 4.11 -15.62 -3.85
C LEU A 97 2.88 -14.72 -3.88
N THR A 98 3.06 -13.49 -3.39
CA THR A 98 2.05 -12.42 -3.39
C THR A 98 2.20 -11.54 -4.62
N GLU A 99 1.16 -10.82 -5.01
CA GLU A 99 1.28 -9.86 -6.13
C GLU A 99 2.09 -8.62 -5.76
N GLN A 100 2.16 -8.28 -4.48
CA GLN A 100 2.87 -7.12 -3.99
C GLN A 100 4.00 -7.51 -3.04
N LEU A 101 5.14 -6.84 -3.16
CA LEU A 101 6.33 -7.14 -2.36
C LEU A 101 7.07 -5.85 -1.98
N SER A 102 7.58 -5.79 -0.75
CA SER A 102 8.47 -4.73 -0.28
C SER A 102 9.88 -5.27 -0.17
N LEU A 103 10.80 -4.71 -0.93
CA LEU A 103 12.18 -5.15 -1.07
C LEU A 103 13.14 -4.16 -0.44
N LYS A 104 14.08 -4.65 0.36
CA LYS A 104 15.23 -3.88 0.85
C LYS A 104 16.30 -3.81 -0.25
N ALA A 105 15.94 -3.17 -1.36
CA ALA A 105 16.69 -3.18 -2.60
C ALA A 105 18.09 -2.56 -2.45
N GLY A 106 18.25 -1.59 -1.53
CA GLY A 106 19.52 -0.90 -1.32
C GLY A 106 20.70 -1.78 -0.90
N VAL A 107 20.48 -2.99 -0.36
CA VAL A 107 21.59 -3.92 -0.08
C VAL A 107 22.34 -4.33 -1.36
N LEU A 108 21.65 -4.40 -2.50
CA LEU A 108 22.23 -4.71 -3.80
C LEU A 108 23.14 -3.58 -4.31
N ASN A 109 22.77 -2.32 -4.01
CA ASN A 109 23.54 -1.14 -4.37
C ASN A 109 24.61 -0.75 -3.33
N LEU A 110 24.65 -1.44 -2.17
CA LEU A 110 25.55 -1.07 -1.08
C LEU A 110 27.04 -1.06 -1.49
N PRO A 111 27.57 -2.03 -2.27
CA PRO A 111 28.95 -1.96 -2.77
C PRO A 111 29.25 -0.69 -3.59
N ALA A 112 28.33 -0.31 -4.49
CA ALA A 112 28.46 0.92 -5.28
C ALA A 112 28.41 2.17 -4.39
N ASN A 113 27.45 2.21 -3.47
CA ASN A 113 27.31 3.32 -2.51
C ASN A 113 28.55 3.46 -1.61
N LEU A 114 29.19 2.35 -1.23
CA LEU A 114 30.43 2.38 -0.45
C LEU A 114 31.62 2.94 -1.24
N ARG A 115 31.73 2.63 -2.54
CA ARG A 115 32.81 3.17 -3.38
C ARG A 115 32.63 4.66 -3.70
N HIS A 116 31.40 5.11 -3.96
CA HIS A 116 31.12 6.51 -4.36
C HIS A 116 30.81 7.44 -3.18
N HIS A 117 30.14 6.93 -2.15
CA HIS A 117 29.63 7.71 -1.01
C HIS A 117 29.92 7.02 0.33
N PRO A 118 31.18 6.68 0.66
CA PRO A 118 31.55 5.80 1.78
C PRO A 118 31.01 6.25 3.15
N TRP A 119 30.83 7.56 3.35
CA TRP A 119 30.35 8.14 4.60
C TRP A 119 28.84 8.04 4.80
N HIS A 120 28.07 7.90 3.72
CA HIS A 120 26.60 7.90 3.71
C HIS A 120 26.01 6.60 3.15
N ALA A 121 26.84 5.66 2.72
CA ALA A 121 26.44 4.46 1.99
C ALA A 121 25.34 3.63 2.68
N ILE A 122 25.42 3.50 4.01
CA ILE A 122 24.44 2.74 4.80
C ILE A 122 23.08 3.43 4.83
N THR A 123 23.07 4.75 5.03
CA THR A 123 21.84 5.55 5.01
C THR A 123 21.18 5.45 3.64
N LEU A 124 21.95 5.66 2.57
CA LEU A 124 21.47 5.52 1.20
C LEU A 124 20.89 4.12 0.92
N ALA A 125 21.56 3.06 1.37
CA ALA A 125 21.07 1.69 1.20
C ALA A 125 19.84 1.36 2.06
N THR A 126 19.71 1.98 3.24
CA THR A 126 18.56 1.76 4.14
C THR A 126 17.31 2.45 3.62
N ASP A 127 17.48 3.64 3.04
CA ASP A 127 16.39 4.45 2.49
C ASP A 127 15.89 3.92 1.13
N GLU A 128 16.71 3.12 0.43
CA GLU A 128 16.35 2.52 -0.87
C GLU A 128 15.52 1.23 -0.69
N VAL A 129 14.22 1.42 -0.43
CA VAL A 129 13.21 0.35 -0.40
C VAL A 129 12.36 0.42 -1.67
N ALA A 130 12.17 -0.71 -2.35
CA ALA A 130 11.30 -0.81 -3.51
C ALA A 130 9.99 -1.53 -3.13
N ARG A 131 8.85 -0.90 -3.36
CA ARG A 131 7.52 -1.51 -3.19
C ARG A 131 6.91 -1.76 -4.56
N VAL A 132 6.86 -3.02 -4.98
CA VAL A 132 6.67 -3.41 -6.37
C VAL A 132 5.47 -4.33 -6.55
N HIS A 133 4.88 -4.31 -7.75
CA HIS A 133 3.90 -5.29 -8.21
C HIS A 133 4.59 -6.39 -9.03
N LEU A 134 4.65 -7.61 -8.50
CA LEU A 134 5.40 -8.73 -9.07
C LEU A 134 4.85 -9.24 -10.41
N GLY A 135 3.54 -9.08 -10.67
CA GLY A 135 2.92 -9.53 -11.92
C GLY A 135 3.55 -8.97 -13.20
N ALA A 136 4.20 -7.80 -13.11
CA ALA A 136 4.89 -7.15 -14.23
C ALA A 136 6.39 -6.93 -13.99
N ALA A 137 6.96 -7.52 -12.93
CA ALA A 137 8.32 -7.21 -12.47
C ALA A 137 9.15 -8.48 -12.19
N PRO A 138 9.57 -9.23 -13.23
CA PRO A 138 10.40 -10.42 -13.04
C PRO A 138 11.74 -10.11 -12.37
N ASP A 139 12.33 -8.94 -12.67
CA ASP A 139 13.54 -8.44 -12.03
C ASP A 139 13.39 -8.32 -10.50
N ALA A 140 12.21 -7.92 -10.03
CA ALA A 140 11.93 -7.83 -8.60
C ALA A 140 11.82 -9.21 -7.94
N LEU A 141 11.23 -10.20 -8.62
CA LEU A 141 11.16 -11.56 -8.11
C LEU A 141 12.57 -12.19 -8.06
N ALA A 142 13.39 -11.97 -9.10
CA ALA A 142 14.80 -12.37 -9.11
C ALA A 142 15.59 -11.68 -7.99
N ALA A 143 15.41 -10.37 -7.79
CA ALA A 143 16.04 -9.64 -6.70
C ALA A 143 15.67 -10.22 -5.34
N TRP A 144 14.40 -10.52 -5.10
CA TRP A 144 13.92 -11.10 -3.84
C TRP A 144 14.43 -12.51 -3.58
N SER A 145 14.31 -13.41 -4.55
CA SER A 145 14.55 -14.83 -4.33
C SER A 145 16.04 -15.17 -4.38
N LEU A 146 16.81 -14.46 -5.21
CA LEU A 146 18.19 -14.81 -5.56
C LEU A 146 19.21 -13.79 -5.03
N LEU A 147 19.06 -12.51 -5.40
CA LEU A 147 20.15 -11.53 -5.22
C LEU A 147 20.19 -10.94 -3.80
N ILE A 148 19.06 -10.52 -3.24
CA ILE A 148 19.00 -9.93 -1.89
C ILE A 148 19.56 -10.91 -0.85
N PRO A 149 19.17 -12.20 -0.83
CA PRO A 149 19.75 -13.17 0.11
C PRO A 149 21.28 -13.28 0.01
N LEU A 150 21.83 -13.25 -1.21
CA LEU A 150 23.27 -13.28 -1.44
C LEU A 150 23.96 -12.02 -0.91
N PHE A 151 23.43 -10.84 -1.25
CA PHE A 151 24.02 -9.57 -0.82
C PHE A 151 23.84 -9.32 0.68
N ASP A 152 22.75 -9.79 1.30
CA ASP A 152 22.59 -9.79 2.74
C ASP A 152 23.72 -10.57 3.42
N ASP A 153 24.09 -11.74 2.88
CA ASP A 153 25.18 -12.57 3.40
C ASP A 153 26.57 -11.96 3.11
N LEU A 154 26.81 -11.45 1.91
CA LEU A 154 28.07 -10.79 1.53
C LEU A 154 28.30 -9.46 2.26
N MET A 155 27.23 -8.71 2.54
CA MET A 155 27.34 -7.40 3.21
C MET A 155 27.13 -7.49 4.72
N ALA A 156 26.86 -8.69 5.26
CA ALA A 156 26.62 -8.92 6.68
C ALA A 156 27.68 -8.28 7.60
N PRO A 157 29.00 -8.36 7.32
CA PRO A 157 29.99 -7.71 8.19
C PRO A 157 29.77 -6.20 8.33
N ILE A 158 29.36 -5.55 7.24
CA ILE A 158 29.15 -4.10 7.18
C ILE A 158 27.83 -3.73 7.86
N THR A 159 26.73 -4.43 7.53
CA THR A 159 25.38 -4.10 8.02
C THR A 159 25.24 -4.36 9.52
N VAL A 160 25.82 -5.44 10.04
CA VAL A 160 25.86 -5.74 11.48
C VAL A 160 26.64 -4.68 12.25
N ARG A 161 27.75 -4.18 11.69
CA ARG A 161 28.51 -3.09 12.33
C ARG A 161 27.82 -1.74 12.24
N ALA A 162 27.09 -1.48 11.17
CA ALA A 162 26.42 -0.20 10.99
C ALA A 162 25.15 -0.06 11.85
N THR A 163 24.42 -1.15 12.09
CA THR A 163 23.23 -1.14 12.95
C THR A 163 23.57 -0.95 14.42
N GLY A 164 24.74 -1.43 14.86
CA GLY A 164 25.09 -1.48 16.28
C GLY A 164 24.27 -2.54 17.01
N SER A 165 24.92 -3.28 17.92
CA SER A 165 24.24 -4.31 18.70
C SER A 165 24.18 -3.92 20.17
N THR A 166 22.96 -3.87 20.72
CA THR A 166 22.74 -3.80 22.18
C THR A 166 22.70 -5.19 22.82
N LYS A 167 22.94 -6.26 22.03
CA LYS A 167 22.84 -7.64 22.48
C LYS A 167 24.07 -8.06 23.32
N PRO A 168 23.92 -9.06 24.22
CA PRO A 168 25.02 -9.61 24.99
C PRO A 168 26.18 -10.12 24.11
N GLY A 169 27.39 -10.17 24.67
CA GLY A 169 28.59 -10.59 23.94
C GLY A 169 28.49 -11.98 23.31
N SER A 170 27.85 -12.94 24.01
CA SER A 170 27.63 -14.30 23.49
C SER A 170 26.79 -14.34 22.22
N GLU A 171 25.73 -13.51 22.13
CA GLU A 171 24.92 -13.41 20.90
C GLU A 171 25.69 -12.75 19.76
N GLN A 172 26.60 -11.81 20.08
CA GLN A 172 27.46 -11.20 19.07
C GLN A 172 28.47 -12.22 18.54
N GLU A 173 29.10 -13.01 19.42
CA GLU A 173 29.99 -14.11 19.04
C GLU A 173 29.29 -15.11 18.13
N GLU A 174 28.07 -15.54 18.48
CA GLU A 174 27.27 -16.43 17.65
C GLU A 174 26.96 -15.82 16.27
N THR A 175 26.56 -14.54 16.24
CA THR A 175 26.30 -13.82 14.98
C THR A 175 27.54 -13.81 14.09
N TRP A 176 28.72 -13.55 14.63
CA TRP A 176 29.97 -13.55 13.86
C TRP A 176 30.45 -14.94 13.45
N ALA A 177 30.19 -15.96 14.27
CA ALA A 177 30.43 -17.35 13.89
C ALA A 177 29.57 -17.75 12.69
N GLN A 178 28.29 -17.34 12.66
CA GLN A 178 27.39 -17.56 11.52
C GLN A 178 27.86 -16.82 10.26
N ILE A 179 28.32 -15.56 10.37
CA ILE A 179 28.87 -14.81 9.24
C ILE A 179 30.11 -15.52 8.67
N THR A 180 31.02 -15.94 9.55
CA THR A 180 32.26 -16.64 9.15
C THR A 180 31.96 -17.96 8.47
N ALA A 181 31.00 -18.73 9.00
CA ALA A 181 30.56 -20.00 8.40
C ALA A 181 29.95 -19.79 6.99
N LYS A 182 29.16 -18.73 6.79
CA LYS A 182 28.60 -18.38 5.47
C LYS A 182 29.68 -17.99 4.47
N TYR A 183 30.66 -17.19 4.89
CA TYR A 183 31.82 -16.84 4.05
C TYR A 183 32.60 -18.09 3.64
N ALA A 184 32.91 -18.97 4.59
CA ALA A 184 33.59 -20.22 4.32
C ALA A 184 32.79 -21.11 3.34
N ALA A 185 31.46 -21.19 3.51
CA ALA A 185 30.60 -21.92 2.59
C ALA A 185 30.67 -21.35 1.15
N MET A 186 30.75 -20.03 0.99
CA MET A 186 30.95 -19.35 -0.30
C MET A 186 32.38 -19.43 -0.83
N GLY A 187 33.31 -20.10 -0.13
CA GLY A 187 34.73 -20.16 -0.53
C GLY A 187 35.49 -18.86 -0.28
N LEU A 188 34.96 -17.98 0.57
CA LEU A 188 35.56 -16.70 0.94
C LEU A 188 36.31 -16.81 2.26
N ALA A 189 37.52 -16.25 2.30
CA ALA A 189 38.33 -16.18 3.51
C ALA A 189 38.53 -14.74 3.95
N LEU A 190 38.04 -14.39 5.15
CA LEU A 190 38.33 -13.09 5.76
C LEU A 190 39.82 -13.03 6.12
N THR A 191 40.54 -12.09 5.51
CA THR A 191 41.95 -11.86 5.79
C THR A 191 42.14 -11.18 7.15
N SER A 192 43.39 -11.01 7.60
CA SER A 192 43.68 -10.23 8.80
C SER A 192 43.14 -8.80 8.74
N GLN A 193 43.01 -8.21 7.55
CA GLN A 193 42.54 -6.83 7.39
C GLN A 193 41.01 -6.70 7.52
N SER A 194 40.25 -7.68 7.03
CA SER A 194 38.79 -7.73 7.18
C SER A 194 38.34 -8.40 8.49
N ARG A 195 39.24 -9.08 9.22
CA ARG A 195 38.92 -9.60 10.56
C ARG A 195 38.61 -8.51 11.58
N VAL A 196 38.98 -7.25 11.34
CA VAL A 196 38.62 -6.13 12.22
C VAL A 196 37.12 -5.99 12.43
N PHE A 197 36.31 -6.51 11.49
CA PHE A 197 34.86 -6.58 11.62
C PHE A 197 34.40 -7.52 12.73
N ALA A 198 35.13 -8.60 13.06
CA ALA A 198 34.70 -9.59 14.04
C ALA A 198 34.55 -9.02 15.46
N TYR A 199 33.68 -9.61 16.28
CA TYR A 199 33.53 -9.23 17.69
C TYR A 199 34.87 -9.34 18.43
N GLY A 200 35.21 -8.32 19.23
CA GLY A 200 36.49 -8.24 19.93
C GLY A 200 37.73 -7.95 19.05
N ALA A 201 37.60 -7.86 17.72
CA ALA A 201 38.74 -7.71 16.81
C ALA A 201 39.16 -6.26 16.50
N GLY A 202 38.75 -5.31 17.33
CA GLY A 202 39.24 -3.92 17.28
C GLY A 202 38.43 -2.93 16.43
N TRP A 203 37.26 -3.30 15.91
CA TRP A 203 36.34 -2.36 15.20
C TRP A 203 36.10 -1.05 15.98
N SER A 204 35.89 -1.14 17.30
CA SER A 204 35.62 0.00 18.19
C SER A 204 36.81 0.94 18.37
N HIS A 205 38.02 0.51 18.03
CA HIS A 205 39.23 1.32 18.10
C HIS A 205 39.50 2.09 16.80
N LEU A 206 38.74 1.81 15.73
CA LEU A 206 38.84 2.54 14.48
C LEU A 206 38.09 3.87 14.56
N ASP A 207 38.76 4.94 14.15
CA ASP A 207 38.11 6.21 13.85
C ASP A 207 37.21 6.08 12.60
N ARG A 208 36.46 7.15 12.31
CA ARG A 208 35.50 7.15 11.20
C ARG A 208 36.19 6.86 9.84
N GLY A 209 37.42 7.35 9.65
CA GLY A 209 38.22 7.09 8.45
C GLY A 209 38.72 5.65 8.35
N GLY A 210 39.16 5.07 9.47
CA GLY A 210 39.56 3.66 9.58
C GLY A 210 38.40 2.71 9.28
N GLN A 211 37.20 3.01 9.77
CA GLN A 211 35.99 2.22 9.46
C GLN A 211 35.64 2.25 7.98
N VAL A 212 35.74 3.41 7.33
CA VAL A 212 35.56 3.53 5.87
C VAL A 212 36.57 2.68 5.12
N ARG A 213 37.85 2.77 5.51
CA ARG A 213 38.92 1.98 4.88
C ARG A 213 38.68 0.49 5.04
N ALA A 214 38.30 0.03 6.22
CA ALA A 214 37.99 -1.38 6.47
C ALA A 214 36.86 -1.91 5.56
N ARG A 215 35.81 -1.11 5.33
CA ARG A 215 34.71 -1.46 4.41
C ARG A 215 35.19 -1.59 2.97
N LEU A 216 36.02 -0.66 2.50
CA LEU A 216 36.58 -0.71 1.15
C LEU A 216 37.53 -1.90 0.97
N VAL A 217 38.36 -2.20 1.97
CA VAL A 217 39.24 -3.39 1.96
C VAL A 217 38.42 -4.67 1.84
N LEU A 218 37.30 -4.79 2.57
CA LEU A 218 36.42 -5.94 2.41
C LEU A 218 35.88 -6.06 0.98
N LEU A 219 35.46 -4.96 0.35
CA LEU A 219 35.02 -5.00 -1.06
C LEU A 219 36.13 -5.44 -2.00
N ASP A 220 37.35 -4.94 -1.81
CA ASP A 220 38.49 -5.32 -2.63
C ASP A 220 38.88 -6.78 -2.42
N GLU A 221 38.74 -7.33 -1.22
CA GLU A 221 38.90 -8.77 -0.98
C GLU A 221 37.85 -9.60 -1.73
N LEU A 222 36.58 -9.18 -1.69
CA LEU A 222 35.51 -9.85 -2.43
C LEU A 222 35.75 -9.83 -3.95
N THR A 223 36.36 -8.77 -4.51
CA THR A 223 36.70 -8.72 -5.94
C THR A 223 37.77 -9.73 -6.37
N ARG A 224 38.55 -10.28 -5.44
CA ARG A 224 39.59 -11.28 -5.75
C ARG A 224 39.05 -12.71 -5.84
N ALA A 225 37.84 -12.95 -5.32
CA ALA A 225 37.19 -14.24 -5.43
C ALA A 225 36.69 -14.48 -6.85
N ASP A 226 36.64 -15.74 -7.27
CA ASP A 226 35.98 -16.11 -8.52
C ASP A 226 34.45 -15.95 -8.33
N PRO A 227 33.80 -14.99 -9.01
CA PRO A 227 32.39 -14.70 -8.82
C PRO A 227 31.49 -15.86 -9.21
N LEU A 228 31.90 -16.71 -10.17
CA LEU A 228 31.14 -17.89 -10.57
C LEU A 228 31.19 -18.97 -9.49
N GLN A 229 32.35 -19.16 -8.86
CA GLN A 229 32.48 -20.07 -7.72
C GLN A 229 31.69 -19.58 -6.52
N VAL A 230 31.74 -18.28 -6.21
CA VAL A 230 30.94 -17.70 -5.13
C VAL A 230 29.44 -17.94 -5.38
N ALA A 231 28.96 -17.69 -6.60
CA ALA A 231 27.57 -17.92 -6.98
C ALA A 231 27.15 -19.40 -6.83
N ALA A 232 27.93 -20.32 -7.41
CA ALA A 232 27.62 -21.75 -7.39
C ALA A 232 27.64 -22.33 -5.96
N ARG A 233 28.61 -21.91 -5.13
CA ARG A 233 28.70 -22.35 -3.73
C ARG A 233 27.60 -21.78 -2.85
N PHE A 234 27.25 -20.51 -3.08
CA PHE A 234 26.09 -19.91 -2.42
C PHE A 234 24.80 -20.66 -2.77
N ARG A 235 24.56 -20.94 -4.05
CA ARG A 235 23.43 -21.76 -4.50
C ARG A 235 23.44 -23.13 -3.82
N ALA A 236 24.57 -23.83 -3.83
CA ALA A 236 24.70 -25.15 -3.20
C ALA A 236 24.32 -25.10 -1.71
N ALA A 237 24.81 -24.11 -0.95
CA ALA A 237 24.45 -23.95 0.46
C ALA A 237 22.95 -23.67 0.67
N ARG A 238 22.32 -22.88 -0.20
CA ARG A 238 20.88 -22.57 -0.14
C ARG A 238 20.01 -23.78 -0.46
N ILE A 239 20.35 -24.51 -1.54
CA ILE A 239 19.65 -25.75 -1.92
C ILE A 239 19.85 -26.80 -0.84
N GLN A 240 21.06 -26.97 -0.32
CA GLN A 240 21.33 -27.87 0.79
C GLN A 240 20.43 -27.57 2.00
N ALA A 241 20.26 -26.30 2.39
CA ALA A 241 19.37 -25.96 3.50
C ALA A 241 17.92 -26.43 3.27
N LEU A 242 17.43 -26.36 2.02
CA LEU A 242 16.13 -26.93 1.63
C LEU A 242 16.14 -28.47 1.72
N ILE A 243 17.18 -29.14 1.22
CA ILE A 243 17.35 -30.60 1.30
C ILE A 243 17.42 -31.08 2.75
N SER A 244 18.25 -30.48 3.60
CA SER A 244 18.35 -30.85 5.01
C SER A 244 17.02 -30.69 5.74
N ALA A 245 16.22 -29.67 5.38
CA ALA A 245 14.87 -29.51 5.92
C ALA A 245 13.91 -30.62 5.45
N THR A 246 13.96 -30.99 4.17
CA THR A 246 13.19 -32.10 3.59
C THR A 246 13.55 -33.43 4.24
N VAL A 247 14.84 -33.78 4.31
CA VAL A 247 15.35 -35.02 4.92
C VAL A 247 15.01 -35.08 6.41
N LYS A 248 15.10 -33.96 7.14
CA LYS A 248 14.70 -33.91 8.56
C LYS A 248 13.22 -34.27 8.77
N LYS A 249 12.37 -33.99 7.78
CA LYS A 249 10.93 -34.23 7.80
C LYS A 249 10.52 -35.56 7.15
N SER A 250 11.41 -36.26 6.46
CA SER A 250 11.09 -37.49 5.71
C SER A 250 11.05 -38.79 6.53
N ARG A 251 10.89 -38.70 7.86
CA ARG A 251 10.91 -39.87 8.77
C ARG A 251 9.83 -40.92 8.48
N SER A 252 8.79 -40.56 7.73
CA SER A 252 7.62 -41.39 7.44
C SER A 252 7.29 -41.42 5.94
N GLY A 253 8.28 -41.17 5.08
CA GLY A 253 8.14 -40.98 3.63
C GLY A 253 8.37 -39.53 3.20
N THR A 254 8.24 -39.22 1.90
CA THR A 254 8.45 -37.87 1.38
C THR A 254 7.49 -36.85 2.02
N PRO A 255 8.01 -35.75 2.61
CA PRO A 255 7.18 -34.74 3.25
C PRO A 255 6.47 -33.85 2.21
N LEU A 256 5.33 -33.27 2.61
CA LEU A 256 4.57 -32.35 1.76
C LEU A 256 5.29 -31.00 1.62
N ALA A 257 5.16 -30.32 0.47
CA ALA A 257 5.76 -29.01 0.20
C ALA A 257 5.52 -28.02 1.36
N ARG A 258 4.24 -27.87 1.76
CA ARG A 258 3.79 -26.99 2.84
C ARG A 258 4.42 -27.26 4.21
N THR A 259 4.92 -28.47 4.46
CA THR A 259 5.56 -28.84 5.74
C THR A 259 7.03 -28.48 5.80
N VAL A 260 7.67 -28.31 4.63
CA VAL A 260 9.09 -27.98 4.48
C VAL A 260 9.28 -26.49 4.17
N LEU A 261 8.46 -25.92 3.28
CA LEU A 261 8.61 -24.57 2.74
C LEU A 261 8.24 -23.47 3.74
N THR A 262 9.16 -23.20 4.66
CA THR A 262 9.12 -22.01 5.51
C THR A 262 9.40 -20.73 4.70
N LYS A 263 9.07 -19.56 5.25
CA LYS A 263 9.38 -18.25 4.63
C LYS A 263 10.84 -18.08 4.22
N ALA A 264 11.78 -18.71 4.94
CA ALA A 264 13.21 -18.63 4.63
C ALA A 264 13.64 -19.53 3.46
N LEU A 265 12.85 -20.57 3.15
CA LEU A 265 13.13 -21.56 2.11
C LEU A 265 12.32 -21.33 0.83
N GLN A 266 11.19 -20.61 0.91
CA GLN A 266 10.40 -20.18 -0.25
C GLN A 266 11.24 -19.45 -1.33
N PRO A 267 12.16 -18.52 -0.96
CA PRO A 267 13.11 -17.95 -1.93
C PRO A 267 13.94 -18.98 -2.68
N VAL A 268 14.37 -20.06 -2.01
CA VAL A 268 15.22 -21.10 -2.62
C VAL A 268 14.47 -21.84 -3.71
N LEU A 269 13.24 -22.25 -3.43
CA LEU A 269 12.40 -22.93 -4.41
C LEU A 269 12.08 -22.01 -5.60
N SER A 270 11.75 -20.75 -5.32
CA SER A 270 11.43 -19.75 -6.35
C SER A 270 12.64 -19.43 -7.24
N ALA A 271 13.84 -19.36 -6.65
CA ALA A 271 15.07 -19.01 -7.37
C ALA A 271 15.58 -20.11 -8.28
N TYR A 272 15.64 -21.35 -7.78
CA TYR A 272 16.38 -22.42 -8.46
C TYR A 272 15.45 -23.46 -9.13
N PHE A 273 14.18 -23.51 -8.73
CA PHE A 273 13.20 -24.44 -9.27
C PHE A 273 11.97 -23.73 -9.85
N GLY A 274 11.99 -22.40 -9.96
CA GLY A 274 10.86 -21.62 -10.48
C GLY A 274 9.56 -21.85 -9.71
N GLY A 275 9.67 -22.12 -8.40
CA GLY A 275 8.53 -22.41 -7.53
C GLY A 275 7.98 -23.84 -7.63
N ASP A 276 8.57 -24.69 -8.48
CA ASP A 276 8.10 -26.05 -8.74
C ASP A 276 8.65 -27.05 -7.71
N TRP A 277 7.77 -27.47 -6.80
CA TRP A 277 8.10 -28.49 -5.79
C TRP A 277 8.42 -29.85 -6.40
N LEU A 278 7.72 -30.26 -7.46
CA LEU A 278 7.93 -31.55 -8.10
C LEU A 278 9.27 -31.59 -8.83
N SER A 279 9.64 -30.49 -9.50
CA SER A 279 10.97 -30.37 -10.10
C SER A 279 12.10 -30.39 -9.06
N TYR A 280 11.85 -29.90 -7.84
CA TYR A 280 12.79 -30.05 -6.73
C TYR A 280 12.88 -31.50 -6.23
N LEU A 281 11.75 -32.19 -6.07
CA LEU A 281 11.72 -33.60 -5.65
C LEU A 281 12.42 -34.52 -6.66
N ASP A 282 12.23 -34.28 -7.96
CA ASP A 282 12.94 -34.94 -9.05
C ASP A 282 14.47 -34.73 -8.94
N TYR A 283 14.89 -33.49 -8.67
CA TYR A 283 16.31 -33.18 -8.48
C TYR A 283 16.95 -33.96 -7.32
N VAL A 284 16.22 -34.21 -6.22
CA VAL A 284 16.72 -34.96 -5.06
C VAL A 284 16.40 -36.46 -5.09
N GLU A 285 15.81 -36.97 -6.18
CA GLU A 285 15.41 -38.38 -6.34
C GLU A 285 14.42 -38.87 -5.27
N MET A 286 13.45 -38.02 -4.91
CA MET A 286 12.37 -38.37 -4.00
C MET A 286 11.04 -38.43 -4.77
N PRO A 287 10.22 -39.48 -4.61
CA PRO A 287 8.87 -39.50 -5.19
C PRO A 287 7.96 -38.53 -4.42
N PRO A 288 6.92 -37.96 -5.05
CA PRO A 288 5.92 -37.16 -4.35
C PRO A 288 5.26 -37.93 -3.19
N GLY A 289 4.96 -37.24 -2.10
CA GLY A 289 4.23 -37.83 -0.98
C GLY A 289 2.80 -38.23 -1.40
N PRO A 290 2.20 -39.29 -0.81
CA PRO A 290 0.87 -39.78 -1.22
C PRO A 290 -0.29 -38.80 -0.99
N GLY A 291 -0.07 -37.72 -0.22
CA GLY A 291 -1.04 -36.63 -0.01
C GLY A 291 -0.55 -35.29 -0.56
N GLU A 292 0.41 -35.30 -1.49
CA GLU A 292 0.86 -34.10 -2.18
C GLU A 292 -0.19 -33.67 -3.20
N GLU A 293 -0.70 -32.45 -3.04
CA GLU A 293 -1.64 -31.83 -3.96
C GLU A 293 -1.06 -30.48 -4.37
N ILE A 294 -0.55 -30.41 -5.61
CA ILE A 294 -0.04 -29.18 -6.19
C ILE A 294 -1.19 -28.51 -6.91
N VAL A 295 -1.78 -27.51 -6.26
CA VAL A 295 -2.79 -26.65 -6.88
C VAL A 295 -2.10 -25.87 -8.00
N THR A 296 -2.45 -26.10 -9.25
CA THR A 296 -1.89 -25.37 -10.41
C THR A 296 -2.80 -24.26 -10.92
N ALA A 297 -4.05 -24.23 -10.47
CA ALA A 297 -5.02 -23.19 -10.74
C ALA A 297 -5.89 -22.96 -9.50
N LEU A 298 -6.21 -21.70 -9.20
CA LEU A 298 -7.16 -21.39 -8.13
C LEU A 298 -8.60 -21.67 -8.59
N PRO A 299 -9.51 -21.99 -7.66
CA PRO A 299 -10.93 -22.10 -7.96
C PRO A 299 -11.48 -20.82 -8.58
N GLU A 300 -12.44 -20.95 -9.50
CA GLU A 300 -13.17 -19.81 -10.03
C GLU A 300 -13.91 -19.04 -8.92
N THR A 301 -13.74 -17.73 -8.92
CA THR A 301 -14.43 -16.85 -7.98
C THR A 301 -15.93 -16.82 -8.28
N LYS A 302 -16.74 -17.18 -7.28
CA LYS A 302 -18.19 -17.03 -7.32
C LYS A 302 -18.59 -15.94 -6.34
N LEU A 303 -19.20 -14.89 -6.86
CA LEU A 303 -19.70 -13.77 -6.06
C LEU A 303 -21.21 -13.92 -5.89
N PHE A 304 -21.66 -13.81 -4.65
CA PHE A 304 -23.06 -13.83 -4.24
C PHE A 304 -23.49 -12.41 -3.88
N VAL A 305 -23.47 -11.55 -4.90
CA VAL A 305 -23.92 -10.16 -4.81
C VAL A 305 -25.16 -10.03 -5.66
N GLY A 306 -26.30 -9.81 -5.00
CA GLY A 306 -27.59 -9.67 -5.66
C GLY A 306 -28.33 -10.98 -5.89
N GLY A 307 -29.66 -10.84 -5.90
CA GLY A 307 -30.61 -11.95 -5.96
C GLY A 307 -32.06 -11.48 -5.84
N SER A 308 -32.31 -10.33 -5.22
CA SER A 308 -33.62 -9.69 -5.12
C SER A 308 -34.27 -9.46 -6.48
N ALA A 309 -33.56 -8.87 -7.44
CA ALA A 309 -34.06 -8.64 -8.80
C ALA A 309 -34.29 -9.93 -9.61
N LYS A 310 -33.71 -11.06 -9.18
CA LYS A 310 -33.92 -12.39 -9.77
C LYS A 310 -34.86 -13.25 -8.93
N ALA A 311 -35.32 -12.77 -7.77
CA ALA A 311 -36.12 -13.54 -6.84
C ALA A 311 -37.43 -13.98 -7.49
N GLU A 312 -38.09 -13.10 -8.25
CA GLU A 312 -39.28 -13.42 -9.04
C GLU A 312 -39.02 -14.50 -10.10
N ALA A 313 -37.91 -14.41 -10.82
CA ALA A 313 -37.56 -15.39 -11.85
C ALA A 313 -37.21 -16.77 -11.25
N VAL A 314 -36.51 -16.79 -10.12
CA VAL A 314 -36.15 -18.01 -9.39
C VAL A 314 -37.39 -18.64 -8.73
N ALA A 315 -38.25 -17.82 -8.12
CA ALA A 315 -39.52 -18.23 -7.55
C ALA A 315 -40.41 -18.90 -8.61
N ALA A 316 -40.54 -18.26 -9.78
CA ALA A 316 -41.27 -18.81 -10.91
C ALA A 316 -40.66 -20.12 -11.45
N GLN A 317 -39.33 -20.24 -11.47
CA GLN A 317 -38.63 -21.44 -11.94
C GLN A 317 -38.73 -22.62 -10.95
N GLN A 318 -38.68 -22.35 -9.65
CA GLN A 318 -38.66 -23.37 -8.59
C GLN A 318 -40.05 -23.65 -8.00
N GLY A 319 -41.08 -22.90 -8.40
CA GLY A 319 -42.45 -23.08 -7.92
C GLY A 319 -42.64 -22.72 -6.44
N ILE A 320 -41.87 -21.75 -5.95
CA ILE A 320 -41.90 -21.25 -4.56
C ILE A 320 -42.33 -19.79 -4.53
N ASP A 321 -42.83 -19.31 -3.39
CA ASP A 321 -43.26 -17.91 -3.27
C ASP A 321 -42.05 -16.96 -3.32
N VAL A 322 -42.23 -15.78 -3.90
CA VAL A 322 -41.19 -14.74 -3.96
C VAL A 322 -40.75 -14.35 -2.55
N SER A 323 -41.68 -14.28 -1.59
CA SER A 323 -41.35 -13.95 -0.20
C SER A 323 -40.44 -14.99 0.45
N ASP A 324 -40.58 -16.27 0.08
CA ASP A 324 -39.73 -17.34 0.59
C ASP A 324 -38.33 -17.25 -0.01
N VAL A 325 -38.21 -16.92 -1.30
CA VAL A 325 -36.90 -16.66 -1.94
C VAL A 325 -36.22 -15.45 -1.31
N GLU A 326 -36.96 -14.39 -1.04
CA GLU A 326 -36.44 -13.20 -0.36
C GLU A 326 -35.99 -13.50 1.07
N ALA A 327 -36.76 -14.29 1.82
CA ALA A 327 -36.38 -14.73 3.16
C ALA A 327 -35.12 -15.62 3.15
N MET A 328 -35.01 -16.52 2.17
CA MET A 328 -33.82 -17.37 1.97
C MET A 328 -32.59 -16.53 1.62
N LEU A 329 -32.72 -15.53 0.75
CA LEU A 329 -31.65 -14.61 0.39
C LEU A 329 -31.22 -13.75 1.58
N ALA A 330 -32.19 -13.22 2.34
CA ALA A 330 -31.93 -12.45 3.55
C ALA A 330 -31.15 -13.30 4.58
N ALA A 331 -31.59 -14.53 4.82
CA ALA A 331 -30.91 -15.47 5.71
C ALA A 331 -29.49 -15.83 5.21
N PHE A 332 -29.31 -16.04 3.91
CA PHE A 332 -28.00 -16.34 3.31
C PHE A 332 -27.02 -15.17 3.42
N LEU A 333 -27.49 -13.95 3.18
CA LEU A 333 -26.70 -12.72 3.33
C LEU A 333 -26.46 -12.35 4.81
N GLY A 334 -27.13 -13.02 5.75
CA GLY A 334 -27.04 -12.74 7.18
C GLY A 334 -27.71 -11.41 7.58
N GLN A 335 -28.72 -10.96 6.81
CA GLN A 335 -29.40 -9.67 6.99
C GLN A 335 -30.92 -9.81 7.00
N GLY A 336 -31.63 -8.74 7.40
CA GLY A 336 -33.10 -8.69 7.38
C GLY A 336 -33.71 -8.30 6.02
N SER A 337 -32.89 -8.15 4.98
CA SER A 337 -33.30 -7.71 3.64
C SER A 337 -32.73 -8.64 2.57
N SER A 338 -33.48 -8.83 1.48
CA SER A 338 -33.04 -9.55 0.28
C SER A 338 -32.10 -8.72 -0.61
N VAL A 339 -32.01 -7.40 -0.38
CA VAL A 339 -31.12 -6.48 -1.11
C VAL A 339 -29.74 -6.46 -0.45
N SER A 340 -28.72 -6.83 -1.21
CA SER A 340 -27.35 -6.90 -0.71
C SER A 340 -26.78 -5.50 -0.35
N PRO A 341 -25.82 -5.41 0.58
CA PRO A 341 -25.14 -4.16 0.92
C PRO A 341 -24.49 -3.44 -0.27
N VAL A 342 -24.06 -4.19 -1.27
CA VAL A 342 -23.48 -3.67 -2.52
C VAL A 342 -24.57 -2.99 -3.36
N GLU A 343 -25.71 -3.65 -3.57
CA GLU A 343 -26.83 -3.09 -4.35
C GLU A 343 -27.33 -1.77 -3.75
N GLN A 344 -27.51 -1.71 -2.42
CA GLN A 344 -27.92 -0.49 -1.73
C GLN A 344 -26.94 0.67 -1.98
N ARG A 345 -25.63 0.40 -1.94
CA ARG A 345 -24.59 1.40 -2.19
C ARG A 345 -24.53 1.82 -3.65
N VAL A 346 -24.63 0.88 -4.59
CA VAL A 346 -24.67 1.19 -6.03
C VAL A 346 -25.83 2.14 -6.35
N ASP A 347 -27.00 1.93 -5.75
CA ASP A 347 -28.15 2.81 -5.96
C ASP A 347 -27.95 4.21 -5.36
N VAL A 348 -27.34 4.31 -4.16
CA VAL A 348 -26.95 5.60 -3.58
C VAL A 348 -25.90 6.31 -4.44
N LEU A 349 -24.90 5.60 -4.95
CA LEU A 349 -23.87 6.15 -5.83
C LEU A 349 -24.46 6.69 -7.14
N ARG A 350 -25.47 6.02 -7.71
CA ARG A 350 -26.20 6.52 -8.90
C ARG A 350 -26.97 7.81 -8.60
N ARG A 351 -27.69 7.86 -7.47
CA ARG A 351 -28.41 9.08 -7.05
C ARG A 351 -27.46 10.23 -6.75
N TRP A 352 -26.35 9.93 -6.07
CA TRP A 352 -25.28 10.89 -5.83
C TRP A 352 -24.73 11.44 -7.14
N TRP A 353 -24.43 10.57 -8.11
CA TRP A 353 -23.95 10.97 -9.42
C TRP A 353 -24.93 11.88 -10.16
N SER A 354 -26.23 11.56 -10.10
CA SER A 354 -27.27 12.38 -10.70
C SER A 354 -27.30 13.79 -10.10
N GLN A 355 -27.20 13.93 -8.77
CA GLN A 355 -27.18 15.24 -8.13
C GLN A 355 -25.86 15.97 -8.39
N PHE A 356 -24.74 15.26 -8.39
CA PHE A 356 -23.43 15.80 -8.78
C PHE A 356 -23.45 16.40 -10.19
N ASP A 357 -24.05 15.71 -11.16
CA ASP A 357 -24.20 16.20 -12.53
C ASP A 357 -25.04 17.46 -12.60
N VAL A 358 -26.19 17.47 -11.90
CA VAL A 358 -27.09 18.62 -11.79
C VAL A 358 -26.36 19.82 -11.19
N VAL A 359 -25.66 19.66 -10.08
CA VAL A 359 -24.92 20.74 -9.41
C VAL A 359 -23.87 21.35 -10.34
N HIS A 360 -23.10 20.51 -11.04
CA HIS A 360 -22.12 21.01 -12.00
C HIS A 360 -22.75 21.71 -13.21
N ALA A 361 -23.86 21.20 -13.73
CA ALA A 361 -24.58 21.82 -14.85
C ALA A 361 -25.16 23.20 -14.49
N HIS A 362 -25.56 23.42 -13.24
CA HIS A 362 -26.11 24.69 -12.76
C HIS A 362 -25.05 25.74 -12.40
N GLN A 363 -23.77 25.37 -12.32
CA GLN A 363 -22.71 26.32 -12.01
C GLN A 363 -22.68 27.45 -13.07
N ALA A 364 -22.51 28.69 -12.62
CA ALA A 364 -22.50 29.89 -13.47
C ALA A 364 -21.44 30.90 -12.98
N PRO A 365 -20.96 31.82 -13.83
CA PRO A 365 -20.02 32.87 -13.42
C PRO A 365 -20.44 33.59 -12.15
N GLY A 366 -19.47 33.90 -11.29
CA GLY A 366 -19.70 34.57 -10.01
C GLY A 366 -20.21 33.68 -8.86
N MET A 367 -20.57 32.41 -9.11
CA MET A 367 -20.83 31.45 -8.03
C MET A 367 -19.55 31.08 -7.27
N HIS A 368 -19.66 30.42 -6.11
CA HIS A 368 -18.49 29.87 -5.44
C HIS A 368 -17.92 28.66 -6.23
N PRO A 369 -16.61 28.38 -6.15
CA PRO A 369 -16.06 27.16 -6.72
C PRO A 369 -16.73 25.96 -6.04
N LEU A 370 -17.04 24.92 -6.82
CA LEU A 370 -17.53 23.64 -6.28
C LEU A 370 -16.43 22.83 -5.54
N TRP A 371 -15.28 23.44 -5.24
CA TRP A 371 -14.19 22.79 -4.54
C TRP A 371 -14.62 22.52 -3.10
N GLY A 372 -14.79 21.23 -2.76
CA GLY A 372 -15.39 20.77 -1.50
C GLY A 372 -16.71 20.01 -1.68
N LEU A 373 -17.24 19.92 -2.91
CA LEU A 373 -18.37 19.06 -3.24
C LEU A 373 -18.01 17.57 -3.07
N ILE A 374 -16.77 17.21 -3.43
CA ILE A 374 -16.17 15.90 -3.10
C ILE A 374 -15.22 16.13 -1.92
N GLU A 375 -15.39 15.32 -0.87
CA GLU A 375 -14.46 15.30 0.27
C GLU A 375 -13.24 14.45 -0.10
N ASP A 376 -12.11 15.11 -0.40
CA ASP A 376 -10.91 14.50 -0.97
C ASP A 376 -9.80 14.20 0.06
N GLY A 377 -10.04 14.49 1.34
CA GLY A 377 -9.09 14.22 2.42
C GLY A 377 -9.67 14.45 3.81
N PRO A 378 -8.98 13.98 4.87
CA PRO A 378 -9.39 14.22 6.24
C PRO A 378 -9.39 15.71 6.55
N TYR A 379 -10.33 16.14 7.39
CA TYR A 379 -10.40 17.52 7.84
C TYR A 379 -9.12 17.94 8.56
N ALA A 380 -8.61 19.11 8.18
CA ALA A 380 -7.44 19.71 8.79
C ALA A 380 -7.68 21.21 9.01
N ILE A 381 -7.39 21.66 10.22
CA ILE A 381 -7.48 23.07 10.60
C ILE A 381 -6.27 23.79 9.99
N LYS A 382 -6.51 24.60 8.96
CA LYS A 382 -5.48 25.35 8.20
C LYS A 382 -6.01 26.73 7.82
N ALA A 383 -5.10 27.67 7.58
CA ALA A 383 -5.42 28.97 7.00
C ALA A 383 -5.29 28.97 5.47
N GLY A 384 -6.02 29.88 4.81
CA GLY A 384 -5.86 30.18 3.39
C GLY A 384 -6.98 29.63 2.50
N PHE A 385 -6.75 29.72 1.19
CA PHE A 385 -7.69 29.28 0.16
C PHE A 385 -7.68 27.75 0.03
N GLY A 386 -8.82 27.10 0.19
CA GLY A 386 -8.96 25.64 0.19
C GLY A 386 -10.40 25.21 -0.12
N PRO A 387 -10.70 23.89 -0.10
CA PRO A 387 -12.05 23.40 -0.31
C PRO A 387 -13.01 24.03 0.70
N ILE A 388 -14.21 24.39 0.24
CA ILE A 388 -15.31 24.81 1.08
C ILE A 388 -15.73 23.59 1.91
N ARG A 389 -15.72 23.76 3.24
CA ARG A 389 -15.98 22.67 4.18
C ARG A 389 -17.39 22.12 3.95
N GLN A 390 -17.47 20.80 3.79
CA GLN A 390 -18.72 20.06 3.67
C GLN A 390 -19.73 20.68 2.68
N LEU A 391 -19.26 21.23 1.56
CA LEU A 391 -20.11 21.91 0.58
C LEU A 391 -21.24 21.00 0.06
N TYR A 392 -21.01 19.68 0.02
CA TYR A 392 -22.03 18.69 -0.31
C TYR A 392 -23.29 18.78 0.56
N ARG A 393 -23.18 19.18 1.84
CA ARG A 393 -24.35 19.32 2.74
C ARG A 393 -25.28 20.45 2.30
N TRP A 394 -24.77 21.40 1.51
CA TRP A 394 -25.52 22.57 1.05
C TRP A 394 -26.08 22.37 -0.35
N LEU A 395 -25.43 21.53 -1.16
CA LEU A 395 -25.74 21.35 -2.58
C LEU A 395 -26.47 20.04 -2.89
N LEU A 396 -26.35 19.02 -2.03
CA LEU A 396 -27.05 17.75 -2.17
C LEU A 396 -28.30 17.73 -1.28
N SER A 397 -29.26 16.86 -1.63
CA SER A 397 -30.47 16.67 -0.81
C SER A 397 -30.12 16.09 0.56
N PRO A 398 -30.76 16.56 1.66
CA PRO A 398 -30.53 16.04 3.01
C PRO A 398 -30.66 14.51 3.12
N ASP A 399 -31.68 13.92 2.50
CA ASP A 399 -31.91 12.46 2.52
C ASP A 399 -30.72 11.68 1.95
N LEU A 400 -30.15 12.15 0.84
CA LEU A 400 -28.97 11.53 0.24
C LEU A 400 -27.74 11.65 1.15
N VAL A 401 -27.57 12.79 1.83
CA VAL A 401 -26.46 13.01 2.77
C VAL A 401 -26.59 12.05 3.95
N GLU A 402 -27.78 11.94 4.55
CA GLU A 402 -28.04 11.03 5.67
C GLU A 402 -27.86 9.55 5.26
N GLU A 403 -28.27 9.18 4.05
CA GLU A 403 -28.05 7.83 3.53
C GLU A 403 -26.57 7.51 3.30
N VAL A 404 -25.77 8.46 2.82
CA VAL A 404 -24.32 8.28 2.69
C VAL A 404 -23.68 8.16 4.07
N ASP A 405 -24.05 9.02 5.01
CA ASP A 405 -23.57 8.92 6.40
C ASP A 405 -23.88 7.52 6.95
N ARG A 406 -25.13 7.03 6.86
CA ARG A 406 -25.53 5.70 7.36
C ARG A 406 -24.82 4.53 6.68
N LEU A 407 -24.54 4.60 5.38
CA LEU A 407 -23.95 3.49 4.63
C LEU A 407 -22.41 3.45 4.70
N TRP A 408 -21.74 4.53 5.05
CA TRP A 408 -20.28 4.58 5.12
C TRP A 408 -19.75 5.09 6.47
N ASP A 409 -20.56 5.06 7.52
CA ASP A 409 -20.18 5.45 8.90
C ASP A 409 -19.34 4.40 9.64
N GLY A 410 -19.07 3.23 9.06
CA GLY A 410 -18.41 2.10 9.71
C GLY A 410 -17.23 1.58 8.91
N VAL A 411 -16.12 1.32 9.61
CA VAL A 411 -14.92 0.70 9.04
C VAL A 411 -14.33 -0.32 9.99
N ILE A 412 -13.60 -1.29 9.44
CA ILE A 412 -12.71 -2.14 10.24
C ILE A 412 -11.29 -1.63 10.18
N LEU A 413 -10.60 -1.80 11.32
CA LEU A 413 -9.16 -1.67 11.39
C LEU A 413 -8.57 -3.08 11.30
N PRO A 414 -7.75 -3.43 10.29
CA PRO A 414 -7.23 -4.79 10.13
C PRO A 414 -6.46 -5.35 11.34
N ARG A 415 -5.99 -4.48 12.24
CA ARG A 415 -5.33 -4.86 13.48
C ARG A 415 -6.30 -5.42 14.53
N TRP A 416 -7.56 -4.99 14.50
CA TRP A 416 -8.66 -5.27 15.43
C TRP A 416 -9.95 -5.59 14.63
N PRO A 417 -9.96 -6.67 13.86
CA PRO A 417 -11.08 -7.00 12.96
C PRO A 417 -12.39 -7.31 13.70
N GLU A 418 -12.34 -7.58 15.01
CA GLU A 418 -13.49 -7.92 15.83
C GLU A 418 -14.44 -6.73 16.09
N THR A 419 -13.99 -5.51 15.80
CA THR A 419 -14.73 -4.28 16.05
C THR A 419 -14.89 -3.46 14.77
N ILE A 420 -16.13 -3.07 14.45
CA ILE A 420 -16.42 -2.01 13.49
C ILE A 420 -16.38 -0.70 14.26
N VAL A 421 -15.48 0.18 13.86
CA VAL A 421 -15.23 1.51 14.45
C VAL A 421 -15.86 2.57 13.55
N SER A 422 -16.04 3.78 14.06
CA SER A 422 -16.66 4.87 13.31
C SER A 422 -15.74 5.34 12.19
N GLU A 423 -16.28 5.57 10.98
CA GLU A 423 -15.60 6.31 9.92
C GLU A 423 -15.85 7.80 10.10
N PRO A 424 -14.81 8.61 10.37
CA PRO A 424 -14.99 10.03 10.63
C PRO A 424 -15.46 10.81 9.39
N TYR A 425 -15.20 10.30 8.19
CA TYR A 425 -15.50 10.97 6.93
C TYR A 425 -16.26 10.05 5.95
N PRO A 426 -17.55 9.72 6.21
CA PRO A 426 -18.33 8.80 5.38
C PRO A 426 -18.41 9.23 3.91
N HIS A 427 -18.55 10.53 3.65
CA HIS A 427 -18.59 11.08 2.29
C HIS A 427 -17.26 10.95 1.54
N ARG A 428 -16.13 10.97 2.26
CA ARG A 428 -14.82 10.67 1.68
C ARG A 428 -14.74 9.19 1.30
N LEU A 429 -15.14 8.30 2.20
CA LEU A 429 -15.12 6.85 1.94
C LEU A 429 -16.08 6.46 0.79
N MET A 430 -17.23 7.12 0.70
CA MET A 430 -18.14 6.99 -0.44
C MET A 430 -17.50 7.46 -1.75
N ALA A 431 -16.80 8.60 -1.76
CA ALA A 431 -16.08 9.08 -2.93
C ALA A 431 -14.92 8.13 -3.32
N GLU A 432 -14.20 7.56 -2.35
CA GLU A 432 -13.19 6.52 -2.56
C GLU A 432 -13.81 5.24 -3.16
N THR A 433 -15.01 4.85 -2.70
CA THR A 433 -15.78 3.72 -3.22
C THR A 433 -16.18 3.96 -4.69
N LEU A 434 -16.74 5.13 -4.99
CA LEU A 434 -17.08 5.56 -6.35
C LEU A 434 -15.86 5.57 -7.26
N GLY A 435 -14.70 5.95 -6.73
CA GLY A 435 -13.41 5.83 -7.39
C GLY A 435 -13.10 6.98 -8.35
N ILE A 436 -12.22 6.68 -9.30
CA ILE A 436 -11.48 7.68 -10.08
C ILE A 436 -12.35 8.55 -11.00
N ALA A 437 -13.54 8.07 -11.38
CA ALA A 437 -14.44 8.81 -12.28
C ALA A 437 -14.89 10.14 -11.68
N ALA A 438 -15.31 10.14 -10.41
CA ALA A 438 -15.75 11.35 -9.72
C ALA A 438 -14.61 12.38 -9.62
N THR A 439 -13.43 11.94 -9.20
CA THR A 439 -12.22 12.77 -9.12
C THR A 439 -11.83 13.36 -10.48
N PHE A 440 -11.89 12.56 -11.56
CA PHE A 440 -11.59 13.04 -12.91
C PHE A 440 -12.56 14.13 -13.36
N TRP A 441 -13.87 13.86 -13.34
CA TRP A 441 -14.87 14.80 -13.85
C TRP A 441 -14.95 16.06 -12.99
N HIS A 442 -14.87 15.91 -11.67
CA HIS A 442 -14.81 17.04 -10.75
C HIS A 442 -13.55 17.87 -10.99
N GLY A 443 -12.40 17.21 -11.15
CA GLY A 443 -11.12 17.85 -11.39
C GLY A 443 -11.07 18.65 -12.70
N VAL A 444 -11.61 18.11 -13.80
CA VAL A 444 -11.73 18.82 -15.08
C VAL A 444 -12.64 20.04 -14.95
N ALA A 445 -13.79 19.91 -14.27
CA ALA A 445 -14.71 21.02 -14.03
C ALA A 445 -14.08 22.12 -13.15
N LEU A 446 -13.34 21.73 -12.11
CA LEU A 446 -12.59 22.68 -11.28
C LEU A 446 -11.52 23.40 -12.09
N THR A 447 -10.77 22.72 -12.95
CA THR A 447 -9.79 23.37 -13.83
C THR A 447 -10.47 24.43 -14.71
N ALA A 448 -11.59 24.10 -15.35
CA ALA A 448 -12.34 25.06 -16.15
C ALA A 448 -12.82 26.27 -15.31
N TRP A 449 -13.33 26.02 -14.10
CA TRP A 449 -13.73 27.09 -13.20
C TRP A 449 -12.55 27.98 -12.79
N PHE A 450 -11.40 27.40 -12.41
CA PHE A 450 -10.23 28.17 -11.97
C PHE A 450 -9.54 28.92 -13.12
N VAL A 451 -9.64 28.47 -14.36
CA VAL A 451 -9.18 29.23 -15.54
C VAL A 451 -10.05 30.46 -15.78
N CYS A 452 -11.36 30.37 -15.51
CA CYS A 452 -12.30 31.43 -15.84
C CYS A 452 -12.68 32.38 -14.69
N GLU A 453 -12.63 31.92 -13.45
CA GLU A 453 -13.13 32.66 -12.28
C GLU A 453 -12.18 32.64 -11.08
N GLY A 454 -11.32 31.64 -10.98
CA GLY A 454 -10.45 31.47 -9.82
C GLY A 454 -9.11 32.19 -9.94
N PRO A 455 -8.36 32.33 -8.83
CA PRO A 455 -7.08 33.02 -8.85
C PRO A 455 -6.00 32.24 -9.60
N THR A 456 -5.96 30.91 -9.44
CA THR A 456 -5.01 30.03 -10.15
C THR A 456 -5.61 28.64 -10.35
N SER A 457 -5.32 28.03 -11.50
CA SER A 457 -5.67 26.64 -11.79
C SER A 457 -4.47 25.71 -11.55
N ARG A 458 -4.75 24.46 -11.16
CA ARG A 458 -3.73 23.40 -10.96
C ARG A 458 -3.04 22.98 -12.26
N THR A 459 -3.69 23.20 -13.40
CA THR A 459 -3.18 22.90 -14.74
C THR A 459 -3.88 23.77 -15.80
N THR A 460 -3.36 23.81 -17.03
CA THR A 460 -3.96 24.53 -18.16
C THR A 460 -4.93 23.63 -18.93
N LEU A 461 -5.80 24.20 -19.78
CA LEU A 461 -6.71 23.41 -20.62
C LEU A 461 -5.96 22.41 -21.53
N PRO A 462 -4.86 22.79 -22.23
CA PRO A 462 -4.06 21.83 -23.00
C PRO A 462 -3.33 20.81 -22.11
N GLY A 463 -3.04 21.18 -20.85
CA GLY A 463 -2.35 20.32 -19.88
C GLY A 463 -3.22 19.21 -19.29
N LEU A 464 -4.56 19.31 -19.38
CA LEU A 464 -5.52 18.41 -18.76
C LEU A 464 -5.28 16.93 -19.09
N ARG A 465 -5.06 16.61 -20.38
CA ARG A 465 -4.86 15.22 -20.82
C ARG A 465 -3.63 14.59 -20.17
N SER A 466 -2.52 15.33 -20.13
CA SER A 466 -1.27 14.86 -19.52
C SER A 466 -1.40 14.77 -18.00
N TYR A 467 -2.08 15.74 -17.38
CA TYR A 467 -2.31 15.79 -15.94
C TYR A 467 -3.14 14.59 -15.45
N TYR A 468 -4.22 14.26 -16.16
CA TYR A 468 -5.12 13.14 -15.81
C TYR A 468 -4.77 11.82 -16.49
N ARG A 469 -3.62 11.68 -17.15
CA ARG A 469 -3.22 10.47 -17.90
C ARG A 469 -3.43 9.17 -17.12
N ARG A 470 -3.10 9.17 -15.83
CA ARG A 470 -3.30 7.99 -14.97
C ARG A 470 -4.79 7.64 -14.81
N HIS A 471 -5.64 8.64 -14.57
CA HIS A 471 -7.08 8.44 -14.40
C HIS A 471 -7.70 7.91 -15.70
N LEU A 472 -7.25 8.44 -16.85
CA LEU A 472 -7.68 7.98 -18.17
C LEU A 472 -7.33 6.51 -18.41
N ASN A 473 -6.09 6.10 -18.09
CA ASN A 473 -5.66 4.72 -18.22
C ASN A 473 -6.46 3.78 -17.30
N GLU A 474 -6.73 4.19 -16.05
CA GLU A 474 -7.54 3.40 -15.10
C GLU A 474 -8.99 3.23 -15.60
N LEU A 475 -9.61 4.28 -16.15
CA LEU A 475 -10.96 4.21 -16.72
C LEU A 475 -11.02 3.37 -18.01
N GLU A 476 -9.96 3.41 -18.84
CA GLU A 476 -9.82 2.58 -20.03
C GLU A 476 -9.66 1.09 -19.66
N GLN A 477 -8.84 0.77 -18.66
CA GLN A 477 -8.69 -0.59 -18.13
C GLN A 477 -10.00 -1.13 -17.54
N ALA A 478 -10.83 -0.26 -16.97
CA ALA A 478 -12.17 -0.60 -16.52
C ALA A 478 -13.20 -0.78 -17.66
N GLY A 479 -12.81 -0.56 -18.93
CA GLY A 479 -13.71 -0.63 -20.09
C GLY A 479 -14.63 0.58 -20.25
N THR A 480 -14.33 1.69 -19.57
CA THR A 480 -15.19 2.89 -19.48
C THR A 480 -14.43 4.17 -19.90
N PRO A 481 -13.84 4.19 -21.11
CA PRO A 481 -12.89 5.24 -21.51
C PRO A 481 -13.56 6.62 -21.63
N ILE A 482 -12.78 7.66 -21.37
CA ILE A 482 -13.16 9.05 -21.68
C ILE A 482 -12.88 9.30 -23.16
N HIS A 483 -13.85 9.84 -23.89
CA HIS A 483 -13.67 10.15 -25.30
C HIS A 483 -12.65 11.29 -25.47
N LEU A 484 -11.65 11.08 -26.35
CA LEU A 484 -10.53 12.03 -26.49
C LEU A 484 -10.95 13.40 -27.03
N SER A 485 -12.08 13.49 -27.74
CA SER A 485 -12.58 14.77 -28.26
C SER A 485 -12.94 15.78 -27.16
N LEU A 486 -13.15 15.34 -25.92
CA LEU A 486 -13.27 16.26 -24.78
C LEU A 486 -12.08 17.22 -24.72
N PHE A 487 -10.86 16.71 -24.87
CA PHE A 487 -9.65 17.51 -24.76
C PHE A 487 -9.48 18.42 -25.99
N ASP A 488 -9.74 17.89 -27.18
CA ASP A 488 -9.66 18.67 -28.43
C ASP A 488 -10.66 19.84 -28.42
N GLU A 489 -11.88 19.60 -27.94
CA GLU A 489 -12.92 20.62 -27.82
C GLU A 489 -12.60 21.67 -26.75
N LEU A 490 -12.03 21.27 -25.60
CA LEU A 490 -11.60 22.20 -24.55
C LEU A 490 -10.42 23.07 -24.99
N GLU A 491 -9.44 22.48 -25.68
CA GLU A 491 -8.30 23.20 -26.25
C GLU A 491 -8.77 24.17 -27.35
N HIS A 492 -9.71 23.76 -28.18
CA HIS A 492 -10.30 24.64 -29.18
C HIS A 492 -11.10 25.80 -28.56
N ALA A 493 -11.87 25.51 -27.50
CA ALA A 493 -12.67 26.49 -26.77
C ALA A 493 -11.84 27.61 -26.14
N GLU A 494 -10.56 27.36 -25.84
CA GLU A 494 -9.64 28.36 -25.28
C GLU A 494 -9.50 29.62 -26.14
N ARG A 495 -9.69 29.50 -27.47
CA ARG A 495 -9.64 30.62 -28.43
C ARG A 495 -10.82 31.57 -28.32
N TYR A 496 -11.91 31.12 -27.67
CA TYR A 496 -13.15 31.88 -27.51
C TYR A 496 -13.29 32.46 -26.10
N LEU A 497 -12.34 32.18 -25.20
CA LEU A 497 -12.31 32.78 -23.87
C LEU A 497 -11.81 34.22 -23.96
N GLY A 498 -12.36 35.09 -23.12
CA GLY A 498 -12.01 36.51 -23.06
C GLY A 498 -10.55 36.77 -22.67
N GLU A 499 -10.14 38.03 -22.79
CA GLU A 499 -8.82 38.48 -22.37
C GLU A 499 -8.55 38.20 -20.88
N PRO A 500 -7.30 37.87 -20.49
CA PRO A 500 -6.93 37.71 -19.10
C PRO A 500 -7.21 38.96 -18.26
N GLN A 501 -7.89 38.76 -17.12
CA GLN A 501 -8.22 39.79 -16.15
C GLN A 501 -7.57 39.46 -14.81
N PRO A 502 -6.90 40.41 -14.14
CA PRO A 502 -6.28 40.17 -12.85
C PRO A 502 -7.32 39.89 -11.75
N VAL A 503 -7.04 38.91 -10.89
CA VAL A 503 -7.78 38.59 -9.67
C VAL A 503 -7.01 39.13 -8.48
N TYR A 504 -7.68 39.86 -7.59
CA TYR A 504 -7.05 40.53 -6.43
C TYR A 504 -7.47 39.87 -5.10
N SER A 505 -6.56 39.69 -4.14
CA SER A 505 -6.87 39.10 -2.82
C SER A 505 -7.66 40.03 -1.90
N HIS A 506 -7.37 41.33 -1.95
CA HIS A 506 -8.07 42.40 -1.27
C HIS A 506 -7.92 43.67 -2.11
N GLN A 507 -9.05 44.30 -2.44
CA GLN A 507 -9.08 45.55 -3.18
C GLN A 507 -9.58 46.66 -2.24
N GLN A 508 -8.68 47.56 -1.84
CA GLN A 508 -9.08 48.78 -1.14
C GLN A 508 -9.20 49.90 -2.17
N ASN A 509 -10.43 50.37 -2.36
CA ASN A 509 -10.70 51.54 -3.19
C ASN A 509 -10.67 52.78 -2.30
N ALA A 510 -9.61 53.57 -2.39
CA ALA A 510 -9.57 54.89 -1.80
C ALA A 510 -10.08 55.91 -2.84
N ASN A 511 -11.23 56.53 -2.55
CA ASN A 511 -11.77 57.60 -3.37
C ASN A 511 -11.11 58.93 -2.99
N ALA A 512 -10.21 59.43 -3.84
CA ALA A 512 -9.62 60.76 -3.74
C ALA A 512 -10.22 61.67 -4.84
N GLY A 513 -11.49 62.04 -4.71
CA GLY A 513 -12.16 62.94 -5.66
C GLY A 513 -12.37 62.32 -7.05
N ARG A 514 -11.94 62.98 -8.13
CA ARG A 514 -12.13 62.55 -9.54
C ARG A 514 -11.24 61.36 -9.97
N THR A 515 -10.38 60.86 -9.09
CA THR A 515 -9.48 59.73 -9.35
C THR A 515 -9.54 58.75 -8.17
N GLY A 516 -9.98 57.52 -8.43
CA GLY A 516 -9.92 56.42 -7.47
C GLY A 516 -8.57 55.71 -7.56
N ILE A 517 -7.92 55.47 -6.42
CA ILE A 517 -6.72 54.62 -6.35
C ILE A 517 -7.16 53.29 -5.74
N SER A 518 -7.03 52.22 -6.52
CA SER A 518 -7.29 50.85 -6.10
C SER A 518 -5.96 50.16 -5.80
N THR A 519 -5.69 49.86 -4.54
CA THR A 519 -4.54 49.05 -4.11
C THR A 519 -5.00 47.62 -3.81
N GLY A 520 -4.42 46.64 -4.50
CA GLY A 520 -4.66 45.23 -4.26
C GLY A 520 -3.53 44.37 -4.79
N VAL A 521 -3.28 43.23 -4.14
CA VAL A 521 -2.29 42.24 -4.58
C VAL A 521 -2.93 41.34 -5.62
N VAL A 522 -2.39 41.33 -6.85
CA VAL A 522 -2.79 40.38 -7.89
C VAL A 522 -2.35 39.00 -7.45
N ILE A 523 -3.32 38.09 -7.32
CA ILE A 523 -3.10 36.69 -6.93
C ILE A 523 -3.27 35.72 -8.10
N GLY A 524 -3.61 36.23 -9.29
CA GLY A 524 -3.53 35.53 -10.57
C GLY A 524 -4.47 36.13 -11.60
N GLU A 525 -4.90 35.35 -12.57
CA GLU A 525 -5.66 35.81 -13.75
C GLU A 525 -6.87 34.91 -14.01
N ARG A 526 -7.94 35.52 -14.53
CA ARG A 526 -9.17 34.85 -14.93
C ARG A 526 -9.59 35.26 -16.34
N ARG A 527 -10.40 34.47 -17.02
CA ARG A 527 -10.87 34.74 -18.40
C ARG A 527 -12.39 34.53 -18.52
N ALA A 528 -13.09 35.45 -19.17
CA ALA A 528 -14.52 35.26 -19.45
C ALA A 528 -14.77 34.03 -20.35
N GLY A 529 -15.95 33.42 -20.26
CA GLY A 529 -16.35 32.27 -21.09
C GLY A 529 -16.43 30.93 -20.35
N PHE A 530 -16.63 30.95 -19.02
CA PHE A 530 -16.80 29.73 -18.22
C PHE A 530 -17.93 28.83 -18.76
N GLU A 531 -19.04 29.42 -19.20
CA GLU A 531 -20.20 28.67 -19.71
C GLU A 531 -19.82 27.78 -20.90
N ILE A 532 -18.96 28.26 -21.80
CA ILE A 532 -18.48 27.49 -22.95
C ILE A 532 -17.78 26.21 -22.49
N LEU A 533 -16.88 26.32 -21.52
CA LEU A 533 -16.14 25.18 -20.99
C LEU A 533 -17.07 24.24 -20.22
N LYS A 534 -17.96 24.80 -19.38
CA LYS A 534 -18.93 24.04 -18.60
C LYS A 534 -19.85 23.21 -19.50
N ASP A 535 -20.35 23.78 -20.58
CA ASP A 535 -21.30 23.11 -21.48
C ASP A 535 -20.63 21.95 -22.22
N ILE A 536 -19.36 22.13 -22.64
CA ILE A 536 -18.54 21.05 -23.21
C ILE A 536 -18.37 19.92 -22.19
N ILE A 537 -17.92 20.24 -20.97
CA ILE A 537 -17.67 19.25 -19.92
C ILE A 537 -18.96 18.52 -19.53
N THR A 538 -20.06 19.26 -19.39
CA THR A 538 -21.36 18.71 -19.00
C THR A 538 -21.87 17.72 -20.04
N ARG A 539 -21.84 18.08 -21.34
CA ARG A 539 -22.22 17.16 -22.43
C ARG A 539 -21.38 15.89 -22.43
N HIS A 540 -20.06 16.02 -22.30
CA HIS A 540 -19.15 14.85 -22.28
C HIS A 540 -19.35 13.98 -21.05
N ARG A 541 -19.52 14.58 -19.87
CA ARG A 541 -19.80 13.87 -18.62
C ARG A 541 -21.14 13.12 -18.71
N GLN A 542 -22.20 13.77 -19.18
CA GLN A 542 -23.51 13.14 -19.34
C GLN A 542 -23.47 12.00 -20.36
N GLY A 543 -22.78 12.21 -21.49
CA GLY A 543 -22.57 11.16 -22.49
C GLY A 543 -21.82 9.94 -21.94
N TRP A 544 -20.76 10.17 -21.16
CA TRP A 544 -20.05 9.09 -20.46
C TRP A 544 -20.95 8.40 -19.44
N SER A 545 -21.69 9.17 -18.64
CA SER A 545 -22.54 8.65 -17.57
C SER A 545 -23.65 7.76 -18.13
N HIS A 546 -24.32 8.22 -19.18
CA HIS A 546 -25.37 7.45 -19.85
C HIS A 546 -24.86 6.14 -20.43
N ARG A 547 -23.62 6.13 -20.94
CA ARG A 547 -23.04 4.99 -21.62
C ARG A 547 -22.32 4.00 -20.70
N TYR A 548 -21.72 4.47 -19.62
CA TYR A 548 -20.72 3.71 -18.87
C TYR A 548 -20.91 3.71 -17.35
N LEU A 549 -21.78 4.53 -16.76
CA LEU A 549 -21.85 4.63 -15.29
C LEU A 549 -22.27 3.30 -14.64
N ALA A 550 -23.19 2.56 -15.27
CA ALA A 550 -23.66 1.29 -14.74
C ALA A 550 -22.55 0.22 -14.77
N GLU A 551 -21.90 0.06 -15.92
CA GLU A 551 -20.78 -0.86 -16.12
C GLU A 551 -19.58 -0.49 -15.26
N TYR A 552 -19.33 0.81 -15.08
CA TYR A 552 -18.28 1.33 -14.21
C TYR A 552 -18.53 0.90 -12.77
N LEU A 553 -19.73 1.17 -12.23
CA LEU A 553 -20.08 0.80 -10.86
C LEU A 553 -20.06 -0.71 -10.68
N GLU A 554 -20.49 -1.50 -11.67
CA GLU A 554 -20.35 -2.96 -11.64
C GLU A 554 -18.88 -3.38 -11.54
N HIS A 555 -18.04 -2.83 -12.41
CA HIS A 555 -16.61 -3.09 -12.41
C HIS A 555 -15.99 -2.78 -11.05
N ARG A 556 -16.34 -1.65 -10.42
CA ARG A 556 -15.80 -1.21 -9.12
C ARG A 556 -16.00 -2.24 -8.01
N TRP A 557 -17.24 -2.68 -7.77
CA TRP A 557 -17.46 -3.67 -6.71
C TRP A 557 -16.93 -5.04 -7.12
N LYS A 558 -17.15 -5.45 -8.38
CA LYS A 558 -16.78 -6.79 -8.85
C LYS A 558 -15.28 -7.01 -8.81
N SER A 559 -14.46 -6.03 -9.21
CA SER A 559 -13.01 -6.14 -9.15
C SER A 559 -12.53 -6.28 -7.72
N GLU A 560 -13.06 -5.49 -6.78
CA GLU A 560 -12.65 -5.54 -5.37
C GLU A 560 -13.02 -6.86 -4.70
N LEU A 561 -14.23 -7.39 -4.93
CA LEU A 561 -14.62 -8.67 -4.34
C LEU A 561 -13.92 -9.86 -5.00
N THR A 562 -13.65 -9.77 -6.30
CA THR A 562 -12.89 -10.80 -7.01
C THR A 562 -11.47 -10.90 -6.47
N GLU A 563 -10.84 -9.76 -6.20
CA GLU A 563 -9.52 -9.69 -5.59
C GLU A 563 -9.50 -10.34 -4.19
N VAL A 564 -10.51 -10.06 -3.36
CA VAL A 564 -10.61 -10.69 -2.02
C VAL A 564 -10.75 -12.20 -2.12
N SER A 565 -11.60 -12.70 -3.03
CA SER A 565 -11.77 -14.15 -3.23
C SER A 565 -10.51 -14.79 -3.79
N TYR A 566 -9.81 -14.11 -4.71
CA TYR A 566 -8.53 -14.57 -5.26
C TYR A 566 -7.47 -14.69 -4.17
N GLU A 567 -7.30 -13.66 -3.33
CA GLU A 567 -6.34 -13.66 -2.23
C GLU A 567 -6.66 -14.72 -1.16
N LEU A 568 -7.95 -14.97 -0.88
CA LEU A 568 -8.38 -16.07 -0.02
C LEU A 568 -7.98 -17.43 -0.60
N ASN A 569 -8.34 -17.70 -1.86
CA ASN A 569 -8.03 -18.94 -2.55
C ASN A 569 -6.51 -19.17 -2.62
N ARG A 570 -5.75 -18.12 -2.93
CA ARG A 570 -4.28 -18.14 -2.93
C ARG A 570 -3.72 -18.50 -1.56
N PHE A 571 -4.25 -17.90 -0.48
CA PHE A 571 -3.83 -18.20 0.88
C PHE A 571 -4.09 -19.67 1.23
N VAL A 572 -5.27 -20.19 0.89
CA VAL A 572 -5.63 -21.59 1.12
C VAL A 572 -4.72 -22.52 0.32
N ALA A 573 -4.46 -22.22 -0.95
CA ALA A 573 -3.54 -23.01 -1.78
C ALA A 573 -2.11 -23.00 -1.23
N ALA A 574 -1.63 -21.87 -0.70
CA ALA A 574 -0.29 -21.73 -0.16
C ALA A 574 -0.09 -22.44 1.19
N TYR A 575 -1.10 -22.43 2.07
CA TYR A 575 -0.96 -22.87 3.46
C TYR A 575 -1.81 -24.11 3.81
N GLY A 576 -2.72 -24.54 2.93
CA GLY A 576 -3.63 -25.66 3.14
C GLY A 576 -4.67 -25.45 4.24
N ARG A 577 -4.93 -24.20 4.62
CA ARG A 577 -5.90 -23.82 5.66
C ARG A 577 -6.45 -22.43 5.41
N LEU A 578 -7.63 -22.14 5.98
CA LEU A 578 -8.21 -20.80 5.97
C LEU A 578 -7.34 -19.80 6.75
N PRO A 579 -7.27 -18.53 6.30
CA PRO A 579 -6.64 -17.47 7.07
C PRO A 579 -7.38 -17.25 8.39
N THR A 580 -6.66 -16.80 9.42
CA THR A 580 -7.34 -16.29 10.63
C THR A 580 -8.13 -15.02 10.29
N TYR A 581 -9.12 -14.68 11.12
CA TYR A 581 -9.93 -13.47 10.91
C TYR A 581 -9.08 -12.19 10.73
N LYS A 582 -8.00 -12.07 11.51
CA LYS A 582 -7.00 -11.01 11.39
C LYS A 582 -6.15 -11.07 10.13
N GLN A 583 -5.85 -12.25 9.61
CA GLN A 583 -5.14 -12.39 8.34
C GLN A 583 -6.05 -12.01 7.16
N PHE A 584 -7.32 -12.44 7.19
CA PHE A 584 -8.33 -12.08 6.20
C PHE A 584 -8.55 -10.57 6.14
N ALA A 585 -8.77 -9.93 7.29
CA ALA A 585 -8.99 -8.48 7.37
C ALA A 585 -7.85 -7.63 6.77
N ARG A 586 -6.61 -8.14 6.70
CA ARG A 586 -5.47 -7.43 6.11
C ARG A 586 -5.58 -7.23 4.61
N PHE A 587 -6.21 -8.15 3.88
CA PHE A 587 -6.41 -8.02 2.43
C PHE A 587 -7.87 -7.70 2.08
N ALA A 588 -8.82 -8.04 2.95
CA ALA A 588 -10.25 -7.81 2.74
C ALA A 588 -10.75 -6.44 3.21
N GLY A 589 -9.98 -5.72 4.04
CA GLY A 589 -10.47 -4.53 4.75
C GLY A 589 -10.95 -3.39 3.85
N THR A 590 -10.29 -3.14 2.71
CA THR A 590 -10.73 -2.11 1.77
C THR A 590 -12.13 -2.43 1.21
N ALA A 591 -12.33 -3.64 0.69
CA ALA A 591 -13.62 -4.06 0.15
C ALA A 591 -14.71 -4.08 1.23
N ALA A 592 -14.39 -4.50 2.45
CA ALA A 592 -15.30 -4.48 3.58
C ALA A 592 -15.75 -3.05 3.91
N ASN A 593 -14.82 -2.10 3.95
CA ASN A 593 -15.10 -0.69 4.25
C ASN A 593 -15.93 -0.03 3.13
N HIS A 594 -15.58 -0.27 1.86
CA HIS A 594 -16.28 0.30 0.72
C HIS A 594 -17.70 -0.23 0.56
N TRP A 595 -17.90 -1.55 0.71
CA TRP A 595 -19.14 -2.21 0.26
C TRP A 595 -19.98 -2.81 1.39
N PHE A 596 -19.43 -2.97 2.59
CA PHE A 596 -20.07 -3.70 3.70
C PHE A 596 -20.04 -2.94 5.03
N ASN A 597 -19.70 -1.65 5.05
CA ASN A 597 -19.62 -0.83 6.28
C ASN A 597 -18.62 -1.40 7.31
N GLY A 598 -17.56 -2.05 6.83
CA GLY A 598 -16.62 -2.79 7.66
C GLY A 598 -17.06 -4.21 8.04
N ASP A 599 -18.28 -4.64 7.74
CA ASP A 599 -18.74 -5.98 8.12
C ASP A 599 -18.07 -7.08 7.28
N LEU A 600 -17.04 -7.69 7.86
CA LEU A 600 -16.32 -8.81 7.26
C LEU A 600 -17.19 -10.07 7.15
N ALA A 601 -18.19 -10.26 8.02
CA ALA A 601 -19.05 -11.44 7.96
C ALA A 601 -19.97 -11.38 6.73
N SER A 602 -20.55 -10.21 6.45
CA SER A 602 -21.28 -9.96 5.20
C SER A 602 -20.39 -10.12 3.97
N LEU A 603 -19.11 -9.70 4.03
CA LEU A 603 -18.16 -9.93 2.95
C LEU A 603 -17.84 -11.42 2.73
N TYR A 604 -17.66 -12.20 3.81
CA TYR A 604 -17.50 -13.66 3.70
C TYR A 604 -18.70 -14.30 2.98
N ALA A 605 -19.93 -13.94 3.35
CA ALA A 605 -21.12 -14.43 2.68
C ALA A 605 -21.15 -14.05 1.19
N ALA A 606 -20.76 -12.82 0.85
CA ALA A 606 -20.71 -12.34 -0.54
C ALA A 606 -19.70 -13.09 -1.43
N ILE A 607 -18.67 -13.72 -0.86
CA ILE A 607 -17.72 -14.57 -1.59
C ILE A 607 -18.01 -16.08 -1.42
N GLY A 608 -19.16 -16.43 -0.84
CA GLY A 608 -19.60 -17.83 -0.70
C GLY A 608 -18.97 -18.59 0.46
N GLU A 609 -18.41 -17.88 1.43
CA GLU A 609 -17.64 -18.44 2.54
C GLU A 609 -18.32 -18.19 3.88
N ARG A 610 -18.05 -19.09 4.85
CA ARG A 610 -18.62 -18.95 6.20
C ARG A 610 -17.71 -18.11 7.09
N ALA A 611 -18.24 -17.01 7.60
CA ALA A 611 -17.52 -16.16 8.54
C ALA A 611 -17.18 -16.91 9.85
N PRO A 612 -15.93 -16.86 10.32
CA PRO A 612 -15.54 -17.51 11.58
C PRO A 612 -16.01 -16.72 12.82
N ALA A 613 -16.32 -15.43 12.66
CA ALA A 613 -16.77 -14.52 13.69
C ALA A 613 -17.59 -13.38 13.06
N THR A 614 -18.35 -12.67 13.88
CA THR A 614 -19.05 -11.44 13.53
C THR A 614 -18.41 -10.27 14.26
N SER A 615 -18.28 -9.12 13.59
CA SER A 615 -17.74 -7.92 14.23
C SER A 615 -18.82 -7.17 15.02
N ARG A 616 -18.44 -6.59 16.16
CA ARG A 616 -19.32 -5.72 16.96
C ARG A 616 -19.10 -4.27 16.55
N ARG A 617 -20.18 -3.52 16.33
CA ARG A 617 -20.09 -2.06 16.14
C ARG A 617 -19.95 -1.33 17.47
N ILE A 618 -19.00 -0.39 17.53
CA ILE A 618 -18.81 0.53 18.65
C ILE A 618 -18.64 1.92 18.05
N ASP A 619 -19.40 2.88 18.56
CA ASP A 619 -19.40 4.26 18.09
C ASP A 619 -19.22 5.19 19.28
N LEU A 620 -18.08 5.86 19.34
CA LEU A 620 -17.73 6.87 20.33
C LEU A 620 -17.67 8.28 19.74
N LEU A 621 -17.71 8.43 18.42
CA LEU A 621 -17.60 9.74 17.76
C LEU A 621 -18.90 10.53 17.93
N PRO A 622 -18.90 11.67 18.65
CA PRO A 622 -20.11 12.44 18.83
C PRO A 622 -20.39 13.27 17.57
N GLY A 623 -21.41 12.88 16.79
CA GLY A 623 -21.86 13.65 15.64
C GLY A 623 -20.80 13.80 14.54
N ALA A 624 -20.72 14.99 13.93
CA ALA A 624 -19.83 15.23 12.80
C ALA A 624 -18.36 15.39 13.23
N ALA A 625 -17.45 14.68 12.55
CA ALA A 625 -16.01 14.71 12.84
C ALA A 625 -15.38 16.11 12.78
N HIS A 626 -15.90 17.00 11.92
CA HIS A 626 -15.39 18.36 11.80
C HIS A 626 -15.58 19.16 13.09
N ASP A 627 -16.79 19.10 13.65
CA ASP A 627 -17.14 19.79 14.88
C ASP A 627 -16.37 19.20 16.07
N PHE A 628 -16.21 17.87 16.10
CA PHE A 628 -15.39 17.21 17.11
C PHE A 628 -13.93 17.66 17.07
N VAL A 629 -13.32 17.72 15.89
CA VAL A 629 -11.94 18.19 15.71
C VAL A 629 -11.79 19.66 16.12
N ASP A 630 -12.72 20.53 15.73
CA ASP A 630 -12.69 21.95 16.12
C ASP A 630 -12.87 22.12 17.63
N ALA A 631 -13.73 21.33 18.26
CA ALA A 631 -13.92 21.32 19.71
C ALA A 631 -12.65 20.84 20.46
N VAL A 632 -11.99 19.78 19.98
CA VAL A 632 -10.71 19.30 20.56
C VAL A 632 -9.63 20.36 20.39
N TYR A 633 -9.57 21.04 19.24
CA TYR A 633 -8.62 22.13 19.02
C TYR A 633 -8.83 23.27 20.01
N ALA A 634 -10.08 23.68 20.22
CA ALA A 634 -10.43 24.68 21.22
C ALA A 634 -10.05 24.23 22.64
N ALA A 635 -10.32 22.97 23.00
CA ALA A 635 -9.98 22.40 24.31
C ALA A 635 -8.45 22.33 24.55
N LEU A 636 -7.66 22.15 23.50
CA LEU A 636 -6.18 22.24 23.56
C LEU A 636 -5.67 23.68 23.72
N GLY A 637 -6.55 24.68 23.73
CA GLY A 637 -6.19 26.09 23.73
C GLY A 637 -5.63 26.54 22.37
N GLY A 638 -6.22 26.03 21.29
CA GLY A 638 -6.01 26.54 19.93
C GLY A 638 -6.61 27.93 19.75
N LEU A 639 -6.03 28.72 18.84
CA LEU A 639 -6.49 30.06 18.51
C LEU A 639 -7.01 30.11 17.07
N PRO A 640 -7.94 31.03 16.72
CA PRO A 640 -8.36 31.22 15.34
C PRO A 640 -7.16 31.46 14.42
N PHE A 641 -7.09 30.73 13.32
CA PHE A 641 -5.91 30.73 12.44
C PHE A 641 -5.65 32.09 11.76
N ASP A 642 -6.67 32.94 11.63
CA ASP A 642 -6.50 34.31 11.12
C ASP A 642 -5.62 35.18 12.04
N GLU A 643 -5.62 34.89 13.35
CA GLU A 643 -4.72 35.53 14.31
C GLU A 643 -3.31 34.95 14.23
N VAL A 644 -3.19 33.65 13.98
CA VAL A 644 -1.94 32.91 13.81
C VAL A 644 -1.19 33.35 12.53
N MET A 645 -1.92 33.64 11.45
CA MET A 645 -1.35 34.03 10.16
C MET A 645 -0.77 35.44 10.13
N LYS A 646 -1.03 36.27 11.14
CA LYS A 646 -0.39 37.59 11.28
C LYS A 646 1.13 37.46 11.51
N ASN A 647 1.60 36.33 12.04
CA ASN A 647 3.03 36.06 12.21
C ASN A 647 3.35 34.55 12.12
N PRO A 648 3.41 33.98 10.90
CA PRO A 648 3.47 32.53 10.66
C PRO A 648 4.78 31.85 11.12
N GLY A 649 5.80 32.63 11.48
CA GLY A 649 7.08 32.15 12.01
C GLY A 649 7.20 32.20 13.54
N SER A 650 6.18 32.68 14.25
CA SER A 650 6.23 32.81 15.71
C SER A 650 6.13 31.45 16.43
N PRO A 651 6.70 31.30 17.65
CA PRO A 651 6.50 30.12 18.48
C PRO A 651 5.02 29.81 18.75
N LEU A 652 4.18 30.85 18.87
CA LEU A 652 2.74 30.72 19.02
C LEU A 652 2.09 30.09 17.78
N ALA A 653 2.49 30.52 16.58
CA ALA A 653 2.01 29.94 15.34
C ALA A 653 2.42 28.47 15.20
N ASN A 654 3.65 28.13 15.60
CA ASN A 654 4.10 26.75 15.60
C ASN A 654 3.29 25.88 16.58
N SER A 655 3.08 26.37 17.80
CA SER A 655 2.24 25.70 18.81
C SER A 655 0.81 25.47 18.30
N CYS A 656 0.19 26.47 17.67
CA CYS A 656 -1.14 26.34 17.09
C CYS A 656 -1.20 25.30 15.96
N ARG A 657 -0.17 25.22 15.10
CA ARG A 657 -0.05 24.17 14.07
C ARG A 657 0.05 22.77 14.69
N GLN A 658 0.91 22.59 15.69
CA GLN A 658 1.07 21.29 16.37
C GLN A 658 -0.25 20.84 17.01
N LYS A 659 -0.95 21.73 17.71
CA LYS A 659 -2.28 21.46 18.30
C LYS A 659 -3.34 21.16 17.24
N ALA A 660 -3.34 21.87 16.11
CA ALA A 660 -4.26 21.60 15.00
C ALA A 660 -4.05 20.20 14.40
N HIS A 661 -2.78 19.80 14.23
CA HIS A 661 -2.45 18.44 13.79
C HIS A 661 -2.89 17.37 14.78
N LEU A 662 -2.73 17.61 16.09
CA LEU A 662 -3.21 16.70 17.13
C LEU A 662 -4.74 16.65 17.17
N ALA A 663 -5.42 17.79 17.08
CA ALA A 663 -6.88 17.84 17.02
C ALA A 663 -7.42 17.05 15.82
N ALA A 664 -6.82 17.20 14.63
CA ALA A 664 -7.19 16.38 13.48
C ALA A 664 -6.93 14.88 13.69
N ALA A 665 -5.90 14.51 14.47
CA ALA A 665 -5.61 13.12 14.82
C ALA A 665 -6.53 12.53 15.92
N SER A 666 -7.39 13.34 16.54
CA SER A 666 -8.32 12.89 17.61
C SER A 666 -9.35 11.88 17.13
N VAL A 667 -9.77 11.94 15.86
CA VAL A 667 -10.67 10.94 15.29
C VAL A 667 -10.00 9.57 15.18
N THR A 668 -8.70 9.53 14.84
CA THR A 668 -7.90 8.29 14.86
C THR A 668 -7.75 7.77 16.29
N TYR A 669 -7.60 8.66 17.27
CA TYR A 669 -7.57 8.27 18.69
C TYR A 669 -8.88 7.57 19.08
N LEU A 670 -10.04 8.12 18.69
CA LEU A 670 -11.34 7.52 18.97
C LEU A 670 -11.51 6.16 18.28
N GLN A 671 -11.16 6.03 17.01
CA GLN A 671 -11.20 4.74 16.31
C GLN A 671 -10.37 3.66 17.02
N ILE A 672 -9.18 4.01 17.54
CA ILE A 672 -8.37 3.07 18.31
C ILE A 672 -9.02 2.79 19.66
N ALA A 673 -9.63 3.79 20.31
CA ALA A 673 -10.33 3.60 21.57
C ALA A 673 -11.55 2.68 21.44
N GLU A 674 -12.33 2.85 20.37
CA GLU A 674 -13.43 1.97 19.95
C GLU A 674 -12.91 0.55 19.75
N ALA A 675 -11.86 0.37 18.94
CA ALA A 675 -11.26 -0.92 18.68
C ALA A 675 -10.76 -1.65 19.94
N LEU A 676 -10.16 -0.91 20.89
CA LEU A 676 -9.61 -1.46 22.13
C LEU A 676 -10.65 -1.61 23.24
N GLY A 677 -11.77 -0.89 23.17
CA GLY A 677 -12.74 -0.74 24.27
C GLY A 677 -12.22 0.03 25.47
N ARG A 678 -11.11 0.79 25.31
CA ARG A 678 -10.45 1.62 26.34
C ARG A 678 -9.65 2.73 25.68
N ALA A 679 -9.26 3.74 26.45
CA ALA A 679 -8.31 4.76 25.97
C ALA A 679 -6.99 4.10 25.50
N PRO A 680 -6.45 4.47 24.31
CA PRO A 680 -5.17 3.96 23.84
C PRO A 680 -4.00 4.49 24.66
N GLU A 681 -2.91 3.72 24.68
CA GLU A 681 -1.60 4.20 25.12
C GLU A 681 -0.93 5.04 24.02
N ILE A 682 0.05 5.88 24.38
CA ILE A 682 0.75 6.74 23.43
C ILE A 682 1.39 5.96 22.27
N LYS A 683 1.93 4.77 22.56
CA LYS A 683 2.54 3.88 21.56
C LYS A 683 1.51 3.23 20.64
N GLU A 684 0.30 2.95 21.16
CA GLU A 684 -0.80 2.40 20.36
C GLU A 684 -1.36 3.44 19.40
N PHE A 685 -1.45 4.70 19.85
CA PHE A 685 -1.81 5.86 19.02
C PHE A 685 -0.73 6.22 17.99
N GLY A 686 0.54 5.96 18.32
CA GLY A 686 1.69 6.34 17.48
C GLY A 686 2.17 7.77 17.74
N GLY A 687 2.20 8.17 19.01
CA GLY A 687 2.55 9.53 19.44
C GLY A 687 3.90 10.04 18.92
N ASP A 688 4.86 9.16 18.60
CA ASP A 688 6.16 9.51 18.02
C ASP A 688 6.04 10.17 16.63
N ARG A 689 4.88 10.07 15.97
CA ARG A 689 4.61 10.69 14.66
C ARG A 689 4.16 12.14 14.76
N HIS A 690 3.92 12.63 15.98
CA HIS A 690 3.41 13.97 16.24
C HIS A 690 4.44 14.79 17.00
N GLU A 691 4.39 16.10 16.79
CA GLU A 691 5.24 17.05 17.51
C GLU A 691 4.57 17.45 18.84
N TRP A 692 5.38 17.56 19.90
CA TRP A 692 4.91 17.81 21.27
C TRP A 692 5.60 19.02 21.93
N ASP A 693 6.30 19.86 21.16
CA ASP A 693 7.08 20.98 21.68
C ASP A 693 6.20 22.00 22.42
N TRP A 694 4.94 22.15 21.97
CA TRP A 694 3.95 23.01 22.61
C TRP A 694 3.68 22.69 24.09
N ALA A 695 3.97 21.45 24.52
CA ALA A 695 3.82 20.98 25.89
C ALA A 695 5.15 20.66 26.59
N GLY A 696 6.30 20.90 25.94
CA GLY A 696 7.61 20.50 26.48
C GLY A 696 7.86 18.99 26.40
N GLY A 697 7.29 18.31 25.39
CA GLY A 697 7.48 16.89 25.15
C GLY A 697 6.24 16.04 25.42
N HIS A 698 6.25 14.81 24.93
CA HIS A 698 5.06 13.95 24.94
C HIS A 698 4.66 13.48 26.35
N GLU A 699 5.59 13.41 27.30
CA GLU A 699 5.31 13.05 28.70
C GLU A 699 4.30 14.01 29.36
N HIS A 700 4.39 15.30 29.02
CA HIS A 700 3.49 16.35 29.51
C HIS A 700 2.30 16.57 28.57
N GLY A 701 2.51 16.50 27.26
CA GLY A 701 1.47 16.77 26.27
C GLY A 701 0.43 15.66 26.14
N TRP A 702 0.81 14.40 26.32
CA TRP A 702 -0.10 13.26 26.14
C TRP A 702 -1.27 13.26 27.14
N PRO A 703 -1.06 13.45 28.45
CA PRO A 703 -2.17 13.56 29.41
C PRO A 703 -3.13 14.71 29.09
N VAL A 704 -2.59 15.87 28.68
CA VAL A 704 -3.39 17.05 28.31
C VAL A 704 -4.26 16.75 27.09
N TYR A 705 -3.69 16.07 26.10
CA TYR A 705 -4.42 15.65 24.90
C TYR A 705 -5.55 14.67 25.20
N GLN A 706 -5.31 13.66 26.04
CA GLN A 706 -6.37 12.74 26.48
C GLN A 706 -7.48 13.48 27.23
N GLN A 707 -7.12 14.40 28.13
CA GLN A 707 -8.08 15.19 28.89
C GLN A 707 -8.94 16.09 27.98
N ALA A 708 -8.35 16.71 26.97
CA ALA A 708 -9.09 17.53 26.00
C ALA A 708 -10.14 16.70 25.24
N ILE A 709 -9.79 15.48 24.81
CA ILE A 709 -10.73 14.57 24.15
C ILE A 709 -11.85 14.14 25.10
N GLU A 710 -11.51 13.72 26.33
CA GLU A 710 -12.49 13.32 27.35
C GLU A 710 -13.48 14.45 27.68
N GLN A 711 -13.00 15.69 27.78
CA GLN A 711 -13.84 16.86 28.02
C GLN A 711 -14.87 17.06 26.90
N VAL A 712 -14.44 16.97 25.63
CA VAL A 712 -15.34 17.13 24.47
C VAL A 712 -16.38 16.00 24.44
N LEU A 713 -15.98 14.76 24.72
CA LEU A 713 -16.91 13.62 24.78
C LEU A 713 -17.97 13.78 25.89
N MET A 714 -17.59 14.31 27.06
CA MET A 714 -18.52 14.57 28.15
C MET A 714 -19.51 15.69 27.83
N GLN A 715 -19.07 16.75 27.16
CA GLN A 715 -19.92 17.89 26.79
C GLN A 715 -20.99 17.52 25.75
N ASN A 716 -20.68 16.57 24.87
CA ASN A 716 -21.58 16.15 23.79
C ASN A 716 -22.47 14.93 24.14
N GLY A 717 -22.59 14.57 25.43
CA GLY A 717 -23.55 13.54 25.88
C GLY A 717 -23.12 12.09 25.64
N ALA A 718 -21.93 11.83 25.10
CA ALA A 718 -21.33 10.48 24.99
C ALA A 718 -20.68 10.01 26.31
N GLY A 719 -20.78 10.81 27.38
CA GLY A 719 -20.12 10.65 28.68
C GLY A 719 -20.65 9.54 29.59
N GLY A 720 -21.03 8.38 29.05
CA GLY A 720 -21.34 7.18 29.82
C GLY A 720 -20.14 6.23 29.88
N ASN A 721 -19.10 6.58 30.65
CA ASN A 721 -17.91 5.78 30.97
C ASN A 721 -17.11 5.22 29.77
N LEU A 722 -15.96 5.83 29.48
CA LEU A 722 -14.83 5.07 28.90
C LEU A 722 -14.60 3.84 29.80
N PRO A 723 -14.71 2.59 29.29
CA PRO A 723 -14.52 1.42 30.13
C PRO A 723 -13.06 1.34 30.59
N GLY A 724 -12.85 1.42 31.89
CA GLY A 724 -11.57 1.07 32.53
C GLY A 724 -10.58 2.21 32.71
N ARG A 725 -10.76 3.01 33.76
CA ARG A 725 -9.63 3.45 34.59
C ARG A 725 -9.71 2.74 35.95
N PRO A 726 -8.65 2.08 36.44
CA PRO A 726 -8.58 1.71 37.84
C PRO A 726 -8.55 2.99 38.68
N HIS A 727 -9.49 3.10 39.62
CA HIS A 727 -9.50 4.18 40.61
C HIS A 727 -8.14 4.25 41.32
N ARG A 728 -7.54 5.44 41.33
CA ARG A 728 -6.54 5.82 42.34
C ARG A 728 -7.21 6.72 43.35
#